data_AF-A0A2E9WGL7-F1
#
_entry.id   AF-A0A2E9WGL7-F1
#
_cell.length_a   1.000
_cell.length_b   1.000
_cell.length_c   1.000
_cell.angle_alpha   90.00
_cell.angle_beta   90.00
_cell.angle_gamma   90.00
#
_symmetry.space_group_name_H-M   'P 1'
#
loop_
_entity.id
_entity.type
_entity.pdbx_description
1 polymer ?
#
loop_
_entity_poly.entity_id
_entity_poly.type
_entity_poly.pdbx_seq_one_letter_code
_entity_poly.pdbx_strand_id
1 'polypeptide(L)'
;MLGASPTAPGGFVVDDVHRFDQLPSNDVTAVASDWWGLHISTESGTMTHWNALSEEFEEGLDRSPTNQRVERIVADGTTAVLMIDNGIVVVEASSSTHTLLASETVLGISDVALDATGAIWASTFDDGLAAWGPPPGYQPVPSAANLRATPLNLGIGTGFADVTDYLHPGTGIDLLNLTGLDNLSLAAGAAGALTPTALPLVFSSNTQGAAVWASTELLLWDGTFDMADDAFVSRLQAAVDTGRMLNGNLTVEAQLFSPVNGSMDVRLIYDWSRTETPIELLDLTDRPDDGGGALRASWSLVHDDDFARYLIYLKADGWAAPPTAAELQASNVEPDAAIALHSRLQADVFTAGGQPLIDGQDYSAVIVVEYADGRLGTPSMPLGPATSSDEIPRPPNSGEAMPSTLSNAADGDLEVRWERCTALDHASTRLYASTVERTDVLGLTPERDVPKSEGNETTLSLQPGRVYWIGLTCVDESGQENLSDALILGPVVPTGGLDDGRAPPALKDVDAKDAPNDEGGRLTVTWTPSIAVDCAFYTVWLHELGDIQSMDQPGQDDGPYATLVAEAIQDLRDGSLAFEESKVVTDCSANGTVVDDIGGRELVDGRTYLVAVTAHDVWLNVDLSLGQDTIIDDAIPYRNVVDEGVPPARLESVEAFDHPEDDGTAVDVVFAPSAADDFGHYLVWTFTEAITNVSAWHLNGMPSDSVSALRIDTQRIDADGSSFEITMNEAMHRNQDGTWSVVPIVDGMTVHAAVTVHDLRGNVHLDGLATDSAVAIDNVADREAPDRIQDLVATDRPEDDGRAVLLEFLPSTASDVDAYEVYVLSAPFNRVSEGASPSLILDRTPNFPVVVDRYSDGSSLEAGVTVHLAVVVRDTSGNAHLTDLTTVSVAPVDDGVEDPGLYLDSITGVSAAWVDETDVLVAWQHTNDPSVRAYRVYFAEATFPDVESATLAGEVQASNSFRITAAAFPELVNSTGWYIAVTPVDDVFERTSVEPVFLAPLTQGEDSDGAVDGGLDLGTYLTGPNAIVAGLILITVLLALLVLRRRGGEGNKAYTLQEATWGIQEDAFGPIPTAPAPSPPPAAPPSVASALAAPEALSVDLYAAAQQLSPARMEAPVTRQGGSPANIDGLLDDLGLDNAPPAAQGGLDTSFLDDLL
;
A
#
# COMPACT_ATOMS: atom_id res chain seq x y z
N MET A 1 -38.21 39.71 5.08
CA MET A 1 -38.54 40.54 6.27
C MET A 1 -38.36 39.68 7.51
N LEU A 2 -37.21 39.78 8.17
CA LEU A 2 -36.95 39.21 9.50
C LEU A 2 -36.44 40.36 10.37
N GLY A 3 -37.14 40.64 11.47
CA GLY A 3 -36.86 41.77 12.34
C GLY A 3 -35.93 41.39 13.48
N ALA A 4 -34.80 42.09 13.59
CA ALA A 4 -33.98 42.10 14.80
C ALA A 4 -34.35 43.33 15.66
N SER A 5 -34.51 43.12 16.97
CA SER A 5 -34.64 44.23 17.94
C SER A 5 -33.26 44.72 18.37
N PRO A 6 -32.99 46.05 18.41
CA PRO A 6 -31.68 46.59 18.76
C PRO A 6 -31.62 47.01 20.24
N THR A 7 -30.46 46.84 20.88
CA THR A 7 -30.11 47.58 22.10
C THR A 7 -28.68 48.10 22.05
N ALA A 8 -28.49 49.32 21.53
CA ALA A 8 -27.53 50.33 22.01
C ALA A 8 -27.59 51.60 21.13
N PRO A 9 -27.52 52.83 21.70
CA PRO A 9 -27.65 54.07 20.97
C PRO A 9 -26.28 54.65 20.58
N GLY A 10 -25.92 54.56 19.31
CA GLY A 10 -24.79 55.28 18.73
C GLY A 10 -25.07 55.45 17.24
N GLY A 11 -25.36 56.68 16.81
CA GLY A 11 -25.74 56.97 15.43
C GLY A 11 -24.60 56.68 14.47
N PHE A 12 -24.76 55.64 13.66
CA PHE A 12 -24.06 55.51 12.39
C PHE A 12 -24.95 56.11 11.31
N VAL A 13 -24.36 57.06 10.58
CA VAL A 13 -24.90 57.58 9.33
C VAL A 13 -24.97 56.41 8.36
N VAL A 14 -26.15 56.13 7.83
CA VAL A 14 -26.34 55.23 6.69
C VAL A 14 -25.75 55.94 5.48
N ASP A 15 -24.48 55.66 5.18
CA ASP A 15 -23.90 55.92 3.87
C ASP A 15 -23.63 54.55 3.23
N ASP A 16 -24.28 54.35 2.08
CA ASP A 16 -24.36 53.18 1.21
C ASP A 16 -25.16 51.94 1.64
N VAL A 17 -26.34 51.83 1.05
CA VAL A 17 -27.04 50.56 0.83
C VAL A 17 -26.31 49.84 -0.31
N HIS A 18 -25.38 48.92 0.01
CA HIS A 18 -24.83 48.00 -0.99
C HIS A 18 -25.82 46.84 -1.27
N ARG A 19 -25.86 46.41 -2.52
CA ARG A 19 -27.07 46.08 -3.30
C ARG A 19 -27.55 44.63 -3.17
N PHE A 20 -28.88 44.46 -3.17
CA PHE A 20 -29.66 43.22 -3.28
C PHE A 20 -29.53 42.49 -4.65
N ASP A 21 -28.47 42.75 -5.42
CA ASP A 21 -28.40 42.52 -6.88
C ASP A 21 -26.96 42.15 -7.34
N GLN A 22 -26.20 41.45 -6.49
CA GLN A 22 -24.82 41.00 -6.78
C GLN A 22 -24.70 39.51 -7.12
N LEU A 23 -25.78 38.74 -6.95
CA LEU A 23 -25.85 37.38 -7.49
C LEU A 23 -26.28 37.44 -8.96
N PRO A 24 -25.65 36.67 -9.85
CA PRO A 24 -26.01 36.66 -11.27
C PRO A 24 -27.44 36.14 -11.54
N SER A 25 -28.00 35.36 -10.62
CA SER A 25 -29.41 34.96 -10.60
C SER A 25 -29.94 34.87 -9.16
N ASN A 26 -31.27 35.03 -9.00
CA ASN A 26 -31.95 34.86 -7.72
C ASN A 26 -32.17 33.38 -7.35
N ASP A 27 -31.96 32.48 -8.30
CA ASP A 27 -32.12 31.03 -8.11
C ASP A 27 -30.75 30.41 -7.78
N VAL A 28 -30.48 30.31 -6.48
CA VAL A 28 -29.27 29.67 -5.93
C VAL A 28 -29.39 28.16 -6.06
N THR A 29 -28.38 27.51 -6.64
CA THR A 29 -28.39 26.06 -6.92
C THR A 29 -27.61 25.25 -5.91
N ALA A 30 -26.51 25.80 -5.38
CA ALA A 30 -25.66 25.17 -4.37
C ALA A 30 -24.90 26.23 -3.57
N VAL A 31 -24.57 25.93 -2.30
CA VAL A 31 -23.81 26.80 -1.39
C VAL A 31 -22.87 25.96 -0.52
N ALA A 32 -21.65 26.44 -0.28
CA ALA A 32 -20.71 25.90 0.70
C ALA A 32 -20.00 27.02 1.45
N SER A 33 -19.53 26.75 2.66
CA SER A 33 -18.76 27.70 3.46
C SER A 33 -17.46 27.10 3.93
N ASP A 34 -16.41 27.91 3.96
CA ASP A 34 -15.10 27.57 4.51
C ASP A 34 -14.52 28.76 5.30
N TRP A 35 -13.21 28.76 5.58
CA TRP A 35 -12.57 29.88 6.29
C TRP A 35 -12.42 31.15 5.44
N TRP A 36 -12.42 31.02 4.10
CA TRP A 36 -12.29 32.14 3.16
C TRP A 36 -13.63 32.87 3.00
N GLY A 37 -14.74 32.13 2.99
CA GLY A 37 -16.07 32.72 2.99
C GLY A 37 -17.20 31.78 2.59
N LEU A 38 -18.14 32.31 1.79
CA LEU A 38 -19.32 31.59 1.31
C LEU A 38 -19.30 31.48 -0.21
N HIS A 39 -19.21 30.26 -0.74
CA HIS A 39 -19.28 29.94 -2.17
C HIS A 39 -20.74 29.73 -2.57
N ILE A 40 -21.17 30.39 -3.64
CA ILE A 40 -22.57 30.43 -4.07
C ILE A 40 -22.64 30.19 -5.58
N SER A 41 -23.29 29.10 -5.98
CA SER A 41 -23.66 28.88 -7.38
C SER A 41 -25.11 29.27 -7.63
N THR A 42 -25.39 29.83 -8.79
CA THR A 42 -26.73 30.21 -9.24
C THR A 42 -27.08 29.53 -10.57
N GLU A 43 -28.36 29.48 -10.94
CA GLU A 43 -28.85 28.77 -12.15
C GLU A 43 -28.22 29.31 -13.45
N SER A 44 -27.79 30.58 -13.43
CA SER A 44 -27.05 31.19 -14.53
C SER A 44 -26.00 32.16 -13.99
N GLY A 45 -24.98 32.45 -14.80
CA GLY A 45 -23.91 33.40 -14.47
C GLY A 45 -22.69 32.76 -13.82
N THR A 46 -21.81 33.60 -13.30
CA THR A 46 -20.52 33.21 -12.70
C THR A 46 -20.74 32.67 -11.28
N MET A 47 -19.87 31.77 -10.82
CA MET A 47 -19.91 31.41 -9.40
C MET A 47 -19.59 32.66 -8.57
N THR A 48 -20.34 32.90 -7.51
CA THR A 48 -20.17 34.09 -6.67
C THR A 48 -19.64 33.66 -5.32
N HIS A 49 -18.65 34.39 -4.80
CA HIS A 49 -18.09 34.15 -3.48
C HIS A 49 -18.30 35.38 -2.59
N TRP A 50 -18.78 35.20 -1.36
CA TRP A 50 -18.77 36.25 -0.35
C TRP A 50 -17.56 36.05 0.55
N ASN A 51 -16.60 36.97 0.48
CA ASN A 51 -15.36 36.88 1.23
C ASN A 51 -15.57 37.37 2.67
N ALA A 52 -15.30 36.50 3.65
CA ALA A 52 -15.54 36.80 5.05
C ALA A 52 -14.55 37.83 5.63
N LEU A 53 -13.39 38.02 5.01
CA LEU A 53 -12.36 38.96 5.45
C LEU A 53 -12.58 40.37 4.91
N SER A 54 -13.03 40.50 3.65
CA SER A 54 -13.31 41.81 3.03
C SER A 54 -14.76 42.25 3.20
N GLU A 55 -15.67 41.33 3.56
CA GLU A 55 -17.13 41.49 3.57
C GLU A 55 -17.71 41.86 2.18
N GLU A 56 -16.98 41.60 1.10
CA GLU A 56 -17.38 41.91 -0.28
C GLU A 56 -17.71 40.64 -1.09
N PHE A 57 -18.53 40.81 -2.13
CA PHE A 57 -18.81 39.76 -3.12
C PHE A 57 -17.78 39.80 -4.25
N GLU A 58 -17.26 38.62 -4.59
CA GLU A 58 -16.27 38.37 -5.64
C GLU A 58 -16.92 37.50 -6.73
N GLU A 59 -16.68 37.84 -7.98
CA GLU A 59 -17.09 37.02 -9.13
C GLU A 59 -15.96 36.00 -9.41
N GLY A 60 -16.26 34.73 -9.18
CA GLY A 60 -15.38 33.60 -9.44
C GLY A 60 -15.49 33.10 -10.88
N LEU A 61 -15.32 31.79 -11.08
CA LEU A 61 -15.28 31.15 -12.39
C LEU A 61 -16.50 31.52 -13.26
N ASP A 62 -16.22 32.03 -14.47
CA ASP A 62 -17.22 32.64 -15.37
C ASP A 62 -18.33 31.66 -15.81
N ARG A 63 -18.08 30.34 -15.72
CA ARG A 63 -18.98 29.16 -15.84
C ARG A 63 -18.20 27.87 -15.56
N SER A 64 -18.87 26.79 -15.15
CA SER A 64 -18.30 25.43 -15.21
C SER A 64 -17.84 25.13 -16.66
N PRO A 65 -16.76 24.36 -16.89
CA PRO A 65 -16.23 24.06 -18.24
C PRO A 65 -17.30 23.51 -19.20
N THR A 66 -18.27 22.77 -18.67
CA THR A 66 -19.38 22.15 -19.41
C THR A 66 -20.65 23.02 -19.48
N ASN A 67 -20.67 24.18 -18.79
CA ASN A 67 -21.82 25.07 -18.68
C ASN A 67 -23.09 24.36 -18.14
N GLN A 68 -22.89 23.31 -17.34
CA GLN A 68 -23.93 22.57 -16.63
C GLN A 68 -24.23 23.21 -15.27
N ARG A 69 -25.46 22.97 -14.78
CA ARG A 69 -25.92 23.43 -13.46
C ARG A 69 -25.10 22.75 -12.36
N VAL A 70 -24.57 23.54 -11.44
CA VAL A 70 -23.92 23.01 -10.22
C VAL A 70 -24.99 22.60 -9.23
N GLU A 71 -24.93 21.34 -8.80
CA GLU A 71 -25.89 20.72 -7.91
C GLU A 71 -25.43 20.75 -6.46
N ARG A 72 -24.11 20.68 -6.23
CA ARG A 72 -23.50 20.72 -4.91
C ARG A 72 -22.12 21.37 -4.95
N ILE A 73 -21.71 21.98 -3.84
CA ILE A 73 -20.36 22.48 -3.62
C ILE A 73 -19.84 21.88 -2.32
N VAL A 74 -18.58 21.45 -2.31
CA VAL A 74 -17.83 21.07 -1.10
C VAL A 74 -16.51 21.83 -1.11
N ALA A 75 -16.11 22.40 0.03
CA ALA A 75 -14.89 23.19 0.14
C ALA A 75 -14.18 22.94 1.47
N ASP A 76 -12.86 22.87 1.45
CA ASP A 76 -12.00 22.70 2.63
C ASP A 76 -11.22 23.98 3.01
N GLY A 77 -11.39 25.06 2.23
CA GLY A 77 -10.68 26.32 2.40
C GLY A 77 -9.46 26.53 1.51
N THR A 78 -8.99 25.48 0.83
CA THR A 78 -7.95 25.57 -0.21
C THR A 78 -8.54 25.22 -1.57
N THR A 79 -9.39 24.19 -1.59
CA THR A 79 -10.04 23.64 -2.78
C THR A 79 -11.55 23.65 -2.61
N ALA A 80 -12.26 23.95 -3.70
CA ALA A 80 -13.70 23.80 -3.81
C ALA A 80 -14.06 22.89 -4.99
N VAL A 81 -14.85 21.85 -4.72
CA VAL A 81 -15.37 20.91 -5.71
C VAL A 81 -16.81 21.23 -6.01
N LEU A 82 -17.12 21.44 -7.28
CA LEU A 82 -18.45 21.69 -7.80
C LEU A 82 -18.94 20.42 -8.51
N MET A 83 -19.98 19.82 -7.94
CA MET A 83 -20.67 18.69 -8.56
C MET A 83 -21.65 19.21 -9.60
N ILE A 84 -21.57 18.65 -10.81
CA ILE A 84 -22.48 18.90 -11.92
C ILE A 84 -23.08 17.56 -12.38
N ASP A 85 -24.19 17.61 -13.13
CA ASP A 85 -24.98 16.45 -13.56
C ASP A 85 -24.16 15.27 -14.15
N ASN A 86 -23.07 15.55 -14.88
CA ASN A 86 -22.19 14.52 -15.45
C ASN A 86 -20.71 14.77 -15.15
N GLY A 87 -20.37 15.21 -13.94
CA GLY A 87 -18.97 15.37 -13.59
C GLY A 87 -18.68 16.19 -12.33
N ILE A 88 -17.40 16.43 -12.14
CA ILE A 88 -16.86 17.25 -11.07
C ILE A 88 -15.96 18.33 -11.66
N VAL A 89 -16.04 19.53 -11.09
CA VAL A 89 -15.19 20.67 -11.45
C VAL A 89 -14.49 21.12 -10.19
N VAL A 90 -13.16 21.20 -10.24
CA VAL A 90 -12.33 21.55 -9.09
C VAL A 90 -11.78 22.94 -9.29
N VAL A 91 -11.98 23.83 -8.31
CA VAL A 91 -11.49 25.20 -8.33
C VAL A 91 -10.74 25.53 -7.06
N GLU A 92 -9.85 26.52 -7.13
CA GLU A 92 -9.21 27.08 -5.95
C GLU A 92 -10.24 27.83 -5.08
N ALA A 93 -10.36 27.48 -3.80
CA ALA A 93 -11.35 28.09 -2.91
C ALA A 93 -10.92 29.48 -2.43
N SER A 94 -9.63 29.64 -2.11
CA SER A 94 -9.05 30.83 -1.46
C SER A 94 -8.59 31.93 -2.41
N SER A 95 -8.99 31.90 -3.69
CA SER A 95 -8.68 32.97 -4.64
C SER A 95 -9.92 33.68 -5.14
N SER A 96 -9.79 34.99 -5.38
CA SER A 96 -10.90 35.84 -5.81
C SER A 96 -11.41 35.54 -7.22
N THR A 97 -10.73 34.66 -7.96
CA THR A 97 -11.08 34.24 -9.32
C THR A 97 -11.59 32.80 -9.40
N HIS A 98 -11.50 32.03 -8.32
CA HIS A 98 -11.80 30.59 -8.27
C HIS A 98 -11.24 29.85 -9.49
N THR A 99 -9.93 29.93 -9.64
CA THR A 99 -9.22 29.39 -10.81
C THR A 99 -9.54 27.90 -10.97
N LEU A 100 -9.87 27.47 -12.19
CA LEU A 100 -10.07 26.06 -12.51
C LEU A 100 -8.77 25.29 -12.30
N LEU A 101 -8.83 24.25 -11.47
CA LEU A 101 -7.72 23.35 -11.17
C LEU A 101 -7.82 22.06 -11.98
N ALA A 102 -8.99 21.42 -11.98
CA ALA A 102 -9.27 20.19 -12.71
C ALA A 102 -10.76 20.09 -13.08
N SER A 103 -11.10 19.21 -14.02
CA SER A 103 -12.49 18.92 -14.36
C SER A 103 -12.57 17.51 -14.93
N GLU A 104 -13.45 16.69 -14.36
CA GLU A 104 -13.60 15.29 -14.76
C GLU A 104 -15.04 14.97 -15.12
N THR A 105 -15.20 14.09 -16.12
CA THR A 105 -16.51 13.58 -16.53
C THR A 105 -16.79 12.32 -15.73
N VAL A 106 -17.84 12.36 -14.91
CA VAL A 106 -18.24 11.26 -14.04
C VAL A 106 -19.73 11.04 -14.24
N LEU A 107 -20.08 9.90 -14.80
CA LEU A 107 -21.48 9.55 -15.05
C LEU A 107 -22.13 9.10 -13.75
N GLY A 108 -23.40 9.48 -13.57
CA GLY A 108 -24.21 9.02 -12.44
C GLY A 108 -23.71 9.49 -11.08
N ILE A 109 -22.97 10.61 -10.97
CA ILE A 109 -22.56 11.12 -9.67
C ILE A 109 -23.79 11.47 -8.80
N SER A 110 -23.78 11.01 -7.55
CA SER A 110 -24.87 11.16 -6.59
C SER A 110 -24.49 12.06 -5.42
N ASP A 111 -23.23 12.01 -4.98
CA ASP A 111 -22.66 12.91 -3.98
C ASP A 111 -21.14 13.07 -4.16
N VAL A 112 -20.56 14.08 -3.53
CA VAL A 112 -19.13 14.37 -3.50
C VAL A 112 -18.65 14.83 -2.12
N ALA A 113 -17.41 14.52 -1.77
CA ALA A 113 -16.73 14.89 -0.53
C ALA A 113 -15.23 15.17 -0.75
N LEU A 114 -14.63 15.91 0.20
CA LEU A 114 -13.19 16.14 0.33
C LEU A 114 -12.72 15.53 1.65
N ASP A 115 -11.57 14.84 1.64
CA ASP A 115 -10.93 14.39 2.88
C ASP A 115 -9.88 15.38 3.41
N ALA A 116 -9.17 15.01 4.48
CA ALA A 116 -8.19 15.88 5.14
C ALA A 116 -6.93 16.17 4.30
N THR A 117 -6.64 15.34 3.30
CA THR A 117 -5.51 15.50 2.37
C THR A 117 -5.88 16.37 1.16
N GLY A 118 -7.18 16.64 0.95
CA GLY A 118 -7.69 17.33 -0.22
C GLY A 118 -8.03 16.40 -1.39
N ALA A 119 -7.98 15.08 -1.19
CA ALA A 119 -8.44 14.10 -2.16
C ALA A 119 -9.97 14.15 -2.30
N ILE A 120 -10.46 13.81 -3.50
CA ILE A 120 -11.87 13.93 -3.87
C ILE A 120 -12.49 12.55 -3.88
N TRP A 121 -13.66 12.43 -3.24
CA TRP A 121 -14.45 11.21 -3.23
C TRP A 121 -15.83 11.51 -3.80
N ALA A 122 -16.26 10.75 -4.81
CA ALA A 122 -17.59 10.87 -5.41
C ALA A 122 -18.33 9.53 -5.35
N SER A 123 -19.57 9.52 -4.89
CA SER A 123 -20.42 8.34 -5.00
C SER A 123 -21.15 8.34 -6.34
N THR A 124 -21.16 7.23 -7.07
CA THR A 124 -21.80 7.11 -8.39
C THR A 124 -22.92 6.06 -8.38
N PHE A 125 -23.94 6.26 -9.21
CA PHE A 125 -25.09 5.37 -9.37
C PHE A 125 -24.76 4.10 -10.16
N ASP A 126 -23.61 4.02 -10.82
CA ASP A 126 -23.20 2.85 -11.61
C ASP A 126 -22.09 2.07 -10.87
N ASP A 127 -20.99 2.74 -10.50
CA ASP A 127 -19.79 2.11 -9.91
C ASP A 127 -19.66 2.25 -8.38
N GLY A 128 -20.64 2.88 -7.72
CA GLY A 128 -20.72 3.05 -6.27
C GLY A 128 -19.86 4.19 -5.71
N LEU A 129 -18.54 4.13 -5.91
CA LEU A 129 -17.58 5.14 -5.44
C LEU A 129 -16.55 5.45 -6.54
N ALA A 130 -15.96 6.63 -6.53
CA ALA A 130 -14.84 7.05 -7.37
C ALA A 130 -13.97 8.00 -6.53
N ALA A 131 -12.67 7.94 -6.72
CA ALA A 131 -11.72 8.75 -5.97
C ALA A 131 -10.70 9.40 -6.90
N TRP A 132 -10.23 10.58 -6.51
CA TRP A 132 -9.12 11.28 -7.15
C TRP A 132 -8.11 11.67 -6.08
N GLY A 133 -6.83 11.53 -6.38
CA GLY A 133 -5.74 11.86 -5.48
C GLY A 133 -5.75 13.32 -5.03
N PRO A 134 -4.99 13.66 -3.97
CA PRO A 134 -4.85 15.02 -3.51
C PRO A 134 -4.10 15.91 -4.53
N PRO A 135 -4.05 17.23 -4.32
CA PRO A 135 -3.25 18.12 -5.14
C PRO A 135 -1.74 17.77 -5.10
N PRO A 136 -0.96 18.03 -6.16
CA PRO A 136 -1.38 18.58 -7.45
C PRO A 136 -1.91 17.50 -8.42
N GLY A 137 -2.80 17.88 -9.34
CA GLY A 137 -3.19 17.02 -10.47
C GLY A 137 -4.55 16.33 -10.34
N TYR A 138 -5.02 15.99 -9.13
CA TYR A 138 -6.31 15.32 -8.91
C TYR A 138 -6.50 14.10 -9.83
N GLN A 139 -5.49 13.24 -9.89
CA GLN A 139 -5.51 12.07 -10.78
C GLN A 139 -6.54 11.03 -10.30
N PRO A 140 -7.29 10.37 -11.21
CA PRO A 140 -8.20 9.30 -10.83
C PRO A 140 -7.45 8.17 -10.11
N VAL A 141 -7.95 7.76 -8.95
CA VAL A 141 -7.44 6.56 -8.26
C VAL A 141 -8.03 5.33 -8.94
N PRO A 142 -7.21 4.41 -9.48
CA PRO A 142 -7.70 3.20 -10.11
C PRO A 142 -8.62 2.42 -9.16
N SER A 143 -9.68 1.82 -9.70
CA SER A 143 -10.59 0.98 -8.92
C SER A 143 -9.87 -0.20 -8.25
N ALA A 144 -8.81 -0.72 -8.88
CA ALA A 144 -7.94 -1.77 -8.34
C ALA A 144 -7.11 -1.32 -7.11
N ALA A 145 -6.78 -0.03 -7.00
CA ALA A 145 -6.11 0.55 -5.83
C ALA A 145 -7.08 0.90 -4.70
N ASN A 146 -8.39 0.77 -4.94
CA ASN A 146 -9.44 1.08 -3.98
C ASN A 146 -9.96 -0.26 -3.43
N LEU A 147 -9.78 -0.55 -2.14
CA LEU A 147 -10.17 -1.80 -1.47
C LEU A 147 -11.70 -2.03 -1.48
N ARG A 148 -12.27 -2.36 -2.64
CA ARG A 148 -13.70 -2.57 -2.84
C ARG A 148 -14.07 -4.03 -2.65
N ALA A 149 -15.22 -4.25 -2.03
CA ALA A 149 -15.81 -5.58 -1.91
C ALA A 149 -16.46 -5.98 -3.25
N THR A 150 -15.65 -6.31 -4.27
CA THR A 150 -16.12 -6.72 -5.60
C THR A 150 -15.59 -8.11 -5.97
N PRO A 151 -16.42 -9.18 -5.95
CA PRO A 151 -17.85 -9.15 -5.66
C PRO A 151 -18.15 -9.04 -4.15
N LEU A 152 -19.28 -8.43 -3.79
CA LEU A 152 -19.88 -8.54 -2.45
C LEU A 152 -21.03 -9.53 -2.51
N ASN A 153 -20.94 -10.57 -1.69
CA ASN A 153 -21.99 -11.56 -1.53
C ASN A 153 -22.79 -11.30 -0.25
N LEU A 154 -24.11 -11.33 -0.36
CA LEU A 154 -25.04 -11.33 0.76
C LEU A 154 -25.58 -12.75 0.98
N GLY A 155 -25.27 -13.30 2.15
CA GLY A 155 -25.78 -14.57 2.66
C GLY A 155 -27.01 -14.37 3.54
N ILE A 156 -28.04 -15.18 3.32
CA ILE A 156 -29.23 -15.26 4.18
C ILE A 156 -29.55 -16.74 4.42
N GLY A 157 -29.45 -17.19 5.67
CA GLY A 157 -29.64 -18.61 6.01
C GLY A 157 -28.49 -19.48 5.45
N THR A 158 -28.78 -20.37 4.48
CA THR A 158 -27.77 -21.27 3.88
C THR A 158 -27.41 -20.92 2.42
N GLY A 159 -27.96 -19.84 1.88
CA GLY A 159 -27.68 -19.40 0.50
C GLY A 159 -26.91 -18.08 0.49
N PHE A 160 -26.24 -17.80 -0.62
CA PHE A 160 -25.57 -16.54 -0.92
C PHE A 160 -26.02 -16.04 -2.29
N ALA A 161 -26.11 -14.72 -2.45
CA ALA A 161 -26.24 -14.08 -3.74
C ALA A 161 -25.22 -12.95 -3.86
N ASP A 162 -24.70 -12.80 -5.06
CA ASP A 162 -23.91 -11.64 -5.43
C ASP A 162 -24.82 -10.40 -5.45
N VAL A 163 -24.44 -9.37 -4.68
CA VAL A 163 -25.13 -8.08 -4.56
C VAL A 163 -24.25 -6.93 -5.00
N THR A 164 -23.18 -7.20 -5.74
CA THR A 164 -22.21 -6.19 -6.21
C THR A 164 -22.91 -5.06 -6.97
N ASP A 165 -23.87 -5.41 -7.83
CA ASP A 165 -24.66 -4.45 -8.60
C ASP A 165 -25.63 -3.61 -7.74
N TYR A 166 -25.74 -3.89 -6.43
CA TYR A 166 -26.55 -3.12 -5.47
C TYR A 166 -25.67 -2.27 -4.55
N LEU A 167 -24.37 -2.12 -4.84
CA LEU A 167 -23.40 -1.34 -4.05
C LEU A 167 -23.34 0.14 -4.41
N HIS A 168 -24.36 0.64 -5.09
CA HIS A 168 -24.44 2.04 -5.49
C HIS A 168 -25.66 2.73 -4.88
N PRO A 169 -25.60 4.05 -4.63
CA PRO A 169 -26.72 4.79 -4.07
C PRO A 169 -28.03 4.58 -4.84
N GLY A 170 -29.17 4.68 -4.14
CA GLY A 170 -30.49 4.55 -4.75
C GLY A 170 -30.96 3.11 -4.99
N THR A 171 -30.16 2.10 -4.66
CA THR A 171 -30.57 0.70 -4.63
C THR A 171 -30.90 0.24 -3.21
N GLY A 172 -31.83 -0.71 -3.11
CA GLY A 172 -32.24 -1.29 -1.84
C GLY A 172 -32.66 -2.73 -2.04
N ILE A 173 -32.35 -3.58 -1.05
CA ILE A 173 -32.66 -5.00 -1.08
C ILE A 173 -33.86 -5.26 -0.17
N ASP A 174 -34.95 -5.81 -0.74
CA ASP A 174 -36.08 -6.28 0.06
C ASP A 174 -35.80 -7.69 0.56
N LEU A 175 -35.40 -7.80 1.83
CA LEU A 175 -35.05 -9.07 2.46
C LEU A 175 -36.25 -10.03 2.67
N LEU A 176 -37.50 -9.54 2.59
CA LEU A 176 -38.71 -10.35 2.76
C LEU A 176 -39.18 -10.94 1.43
N ASN A 177 -39.25 -10.10 0.39
CA ASN A 177 -39.66 -10.51 -0.95
C ASN A 177 -38.49 -11.00 -1.81
N LEU A 178 -37.26 -10.91 -1.29
CA LEU A 178 -36.00 -11.21 -1.98
C LEU A 178 -35.87 -10.47 -3.32
N THR A 179 -36.38 -9.24 -3.37
CA THR A 179 -36.28 -8.43 -4.60
C THR A 179 -34.83 -8.01 -4.78
N GLY A 180 -34.25 -8.41 -5.91
CA GLY A 180 -32.83 -8.22 -6.22
C GLY A 180 -31.92 -9.35 -5.75
N LEU A 181 -32.48 -10.46 -5.26
CA LEU A 181 -31.75 -11.63 -4.74
C LEU A 181 -32.23 -12.92 -5.41
N ASP A 182 -32.19 -12.96 -6.76
CA ASP A 182 -32.87 -13.98 -7.58
C ASP A 182 -32.43 -15.43 -7.34
N ASN A 183 -31.26 -15.64 -6.71
CA ASN A 183 -30.69 -16.96 -6.40
C ASN A 183 -30.84 -17.39 -4.93
N LEU A 184 -31.48 -16.58 -4.09
CA LEU A 184 -31.72 -16.88 -2.68
C LEU A 184 -33.13 -17.44 -2.47
N SER A 185 -33.26 -18.30 -1.47
CA SER A 185 -34.56 -18.71 -0.94
C SER A 185 -34.51 -18.70 0.57
N LEU A 186 -35.53 -18.11 1.19
CA LEU A 186 -35.70 -18.18 2.64
C LEU A 186 -35.99 -19.63 3.03
N ALA A 187 -35.40 -20.09 4.14
CA ALA A 187 -35.65 -21.42 4.67
C ALA A 187 -37.17 -21.65 4.88
N ALA A 188 -37.63 -22.89 4.68
CA ALA A 188 -39.05 -23.22 4.84
C ALA A 188 -39.53 -22.86 6.27
N GLY A 189 -40.47 -21.92 6.36
CA GLY A 189 -41.00 -21.39 7.63
C GLY A 189 -40.40 -20.06 8.10
N ALA A 190 -39.35 -19.55 7.45
CA ALA A 190 -38.74 -18.26 7.77
C ALA A 190 -39.60 -17.05 7.33
N ALA A 191 -40.40 -17.21 6.27
CA ALA A 191 -41.44 -16.26 5.86
C ALA A 191 -42.82 -16.78 6.29
N GLY A 192 -43.13 -16.65 7.59
CA GLY A 192 -44.44 -16.90 8.15
C GLY A 192 -45.06 -15.59 8.64
N ALA A 193 -46.38 -15.41 8.45
CA ALA A 193 -47.09 -14.15 8.73
C ALA A 193 -47.00 -13.63 10.18
N LEU A 194 -46.42 -14.37 11.13
CA LEU A 194 -46.66 -14.17 12.57
C LEU A 194 -45.49 -14.53 13.51
N THR A 195 -44.33 -14.95 13.01
CA THR A 195 -43.14 -15.22 13.84
C THR A 195 -41.91 -14.67 13.14
N PRO A 196 -41.38 -13.52 13.57
CA PRO A 196 -40.08 -13.04 13.11
C PRO A 196 -39.04 -14.12 13.36
N THR A 197 -38.42 -14.60 12.30
CA THR A 197 -37.33 -15.56 12.38
C THR A 197 -36.03 -14.77 12.28
N ALA A 198 -35.18 -14.84 13.29
CA ALA A 198 -33.85 -14.27 13.21
C ALA A 198 -33.03 -15.10 12.22
N LEU A 199 -32.63 -14.49 11.11
CA LEU A 199 -31.68 -15.07 10.16
C LEU A 199 -30.41 -14.22 10.17
N PRO A 200 -29.23 -14.82 10.29
CA PRO A 200 -27.99 -14.07 10.13
C PRO A 200 -27.90 -13.54 8.70
N LEU A 201 -27.56 -12.26 8.57
CA LEU A 201 -27.10 -11.67 7.32
C LEU A 201 -25.57 -11.76 7.33
N VAL A 202 -25.01 -12.41 6.32
CA VAL A 202 -23.56 -12.58 6.19
C VAL A 202 -23.11 -11.81 4.97
N PHE A 203 -22.19 -10.87 5.14
CA PHE A 203 -21.53 -10.20 4.03
C PHE A 203 -20.18 -10.87 3.80
N SER A 204 -19.85 -11.23 2.57
CA SER A 204 -18.56 -11.83 2.24
C SER A 204 -18.04 -11.34 0.90
N SER A 205 -16.73 -11.12 0.81
CA SER A 205 -16.05 -10.73 -0.42
C SER A 205 -14.71 -11.45 -0.52
N ASN A 206 -14.18 -11.56 -1.75
CA ASN A 206 -12.84 -12.09 -1.99
C ASN A 206 -11.76 -11.02 -1.79
N THR A 207 -12.15 -9.74 -1.71
CA THR A 207 -11.23 -8.63 -1.42
C THR A 207 -11.04 -8.50 0.10
N GLN A 208 -9.86 -8.86 0.60
CA GLN A 208 -9.51 -8.71 2.00
C GLN A 208 -9.40 -7.22 2.38
N GLY A 209 -9.86 -6.86 3.57
CA GLY A 209 -9.80 -5.47 4.08
C GLY A 209 -10.84 -4.51 3.48
N ALA A 210 -11.69 -4.97 2.56
CA ALA A 210 -12.72 -4.11 1.96
C ALA A 210 -13.75 -3.64 2.99
N ALA A 211 -13.97 -2.33 3.05
CA ALA A 211 -14.95 -1.74 3.95
C ALA A 211 -16.38 -2.01 3.44
N VAL A 212 -17.22 -2.63 4.28
CA VAL A 212 -18.65 -2.86 3.99
C VAL A 212 -19.49 -2.05 4.97
N TRP A 213 -20.38 -1.22 4.43
CA TRP A 213 -21.37 -0.49 5.21
C TRP A 213 -22.78 -0.91 4.78
N ALA A 214 -23.62 -1.26 5.75
CA ALA A 214 -25.01 -1.60 5.53
C ALA A 214 -25.90 -0.78 6.46
N SER A 215 -27.01 -0.28 5.95
CA SER A 215 -28.03 0.38 6.75
C SER A 215 -29.41 -0.20 6.45
N THR A 216 -30.25 -0.26 7.47
CA THR A 216 -31.65 -0.68 7.32
C THR A 216 -32.53 0.56 7.20
N GLU A 217 -33.19 0.75 6.06
CA GLU A 217 -34.05 1.91 5.83
C GLU A 217 -35.45 1.77 6.45
N LEU A 218 -36.06 0.58 6.34
CA LEU A 218 -37.47 0.37 6.70
C LEU A 218 -37.72 -1.04 7.24
N LEU A 219 -38.45 -1.13 8.37
CA LEU A 219 -38.97 -2.39 8.92
C LEU A 219 -40.47 -2.25 9.18
N LEU A 220 -41.29 -2.85 8.32
CA LEU A 220 -42.75 -2.89 8.46
C LEU A 220 -43.22 -4.35 8.54
N TRP A 221 -44.08 -4.64 9.51
CA TRP A 221 -44.79 -5.92 9.61
C TRP A 221 -46.24 -5.66 10.01
N ASP A 222 -47.18 -6.30 9.34
CA ASP A 222 -48.61 -6.26 9.66
C ASP A 222 -49.24 -7.65 9.58
N GLY A 223 -50.29 -7.87 10.35
CA GLY A 223 -50.98 -9.16 10.40
C GLY A 223 -52.42 -9.01 10.88
N THR A 224 -53.33 -9.82 10.34
CA THR A 224 -54.72 -9.91 10.80
C THR A 224 -54.98 -11.27 11.40
N PHE A 225 -55.50 -11.32 12.61
CA PHE A 225 -55.81 -12.55 13.34
C PHE A 225 -57.32 -12.68 13.55
N ASP A 226 -57.86 -13.88 13.32
CA ASP A 226 -59.19 -14.23 13.81
C ASP A 226 -59.09 -14.55 15.31
N MET A 227 -59.78 -13.79 16.14
CA MET A 227 -59.82 -14.00 17.59
C MET A 227 -60.51 -15.32 17.99
N ALA A 228 -61.25 -15.95 17.07
CA ALA A 228 -61.88 -17.25 17.28
C ALA A 228 -60.93 -18.44 16.99
N ASP A 229 -59.71 -18.19 16.49
CA ASP A 229 -58.71 -19.22 16.25
C ASP A 229 -58.09 -19.71 17.57
N ASP A 230 -58.01 -21.02 17.76
CA ASP A 230 -57.38 -21.65 18.94
C ASP A 230 -55.90 -21.26 19.09
N ALA A 231 -55.23 -20.86 18.01
CA ALA A 231 -53.85 -20.37 18.01
C ALA A 231 -53.74 -18.84 18.17
N PHE A 232 -54.84 -18.10 18.36
CA PHE A 232 -54.83 -16.64 18.51
C PHE A 232 -53.93 -16.19 19.67
N VAL A 233 -54.03 -16.85 20.83
CA VAL A 233 -53.29 -16.47 22.04
C VAL A 233 -51.78 -16.63 21.85
N SER A 234 -51.33 -17.72 21.24
CA SER A 234 -49.90 -17.95 20.98
C SER A 234 -49.35 -16.99 19.93
N ARG A 235 -50.15 -16.62 18.92
CA ARG A 235 -49.77 -15.62 17.91
C ARG A 235 -49.72 -14.21 18.48
N LEU A 236 -50.67 -13.85 19.34
CA LEU A 236 -50.66 -12.57 20.04
C LEU A 236 -49.46 -12.49 20.99
N GLN A 237 -49.12 -13.59 21.68
CA GLN A 237 -47.92 -13.65 22.52
C GLN A 237 -46.65 -13.46 21.69
N ALA A 238 -46.49 -14.18 20.57
CA ALA A 238 -45.35 -14.01 19.68
C ALA A 238 -45.22 -12.58 19.14
N ALA A 239 -46.34 -11.96 18.74
CA ALA A 239 -46.36 -10.56 18.29
C ALA A 239 -45.93 -9.58 19.40
N VAL A 240 -46.28 -9.87 20.66
CA VAL A 240 -45.86 -9.10 21.84
C VAL A 240 -44.38 -9.33 22.15
N ASP A 241 -43.86 -10.55 22.03
CA ASP A 241 -42.46 -10.85 22.32
C ASP A 241 -41.51 -10.23 21.28
N THR A 242 -41.99 -9.99 20.06
CA THR A 242 -41.19 -9.45 18.93
C THR A 242 -41.59 -8.04 18.51
N GLY A 243 -42.29 -7.29 19.37
CA GLY A 243 -42.70 -5.92 19.11
C GLY A 243 -41.54 -4.96 18.80
N ARG A 244 -41.86 -3.80 18.19
CA ARG A 244 -40.85 -2.81 17.82
C ARG A 244 -40.26 -2.16 19.07
N MET A 245 -38.94 -2.18 19.23
CA MET A 245 -38.27 -1.46 20.31
C MET A 245 -38.18 0.05 19.98
N LEU A 246 -38.76 0.88 20.83
CA LEU A 246 -38.77 2.34 20.72
C LEU A 246 -38.33 2.94 22.05
N ASN A 247 -37.16 3.59 22.07
CA ASN A 247 -36.56 4.16 23.28
C ASN A 247 -36.45 3.16 24.44
N GLY A 248 -36.06 1.92 24.13
CA GLY A 248 -35.94 0.83 25.12
C GLY A 248 -37.26 0.16 25.51
N ASN A 249 -38.42 0.62 25.01
CA ASN A 249 -39.70 -0.03 25.26
C ASN A 249 -40.18 -0.81 24.04
N LEU A 250 -40.60 -2.06 24.26
CA LEU A 250 -41.21 -2.87 23.23
C LEU A 250 -42.66 -2.43 22.98
N THR A 251 -42.98 -2.04 21.75
CA THR A 251 -44.26 -1.45 21.37
C THR A 251 -44.95 -2.29 20.30
N VAL A 252 -46.21 -2.66 20.56
CA VAL A 252 -47.10 -3.34 19.61
C VAL A 252 -48.40 -2.55 19.52
N GLU A 253 -48.78 -2.17 18.30
CA GLU A 253 -50.04 -1.50 18.02
C GLU A 253 -51.04 -2.50 17.43
N ALA A 254 -52.22 -2.62 18.03
CA ALA A 254 -53.25 -3.58 17.61
C ALA A 254 -54.58 -2.87 17.33
N GLN A 255 -55.22 -3.24 16.23
CA GLN A 255 -56.55 -2.76 15.84
C GLN A 255 -57.56 -3.90 15.78
N LEU A 256 -58.77 -3.67 16.28
CA LEU A 256 -59.83 -4.68 16.32
C LEU A 256 -60.89 -4.42 15.23
N PHE A 257 -61.22 -5.46 14.46
CA PHE A 257 -62.21 -5.41 13.38
C PHE A 257 -63.43 -6.29 13.70
N SER A 258 -64.65 -5.77 13.52
CA SER A 258 -65.90 -6.52 13.72
C SER A 258 -66.35 -7.19 12.41
N PRO A 259 -66.52 -8.53 12.33
CA PRO A 259 -66.86 -9.22 11.08
C PRO A 259 -68.22 -8.84 10.48
N VAL A 260 -69.23 -8.51 11.30
CA VAL A 260 -70.55 -8.02 10.82
C VAL A 260 -71.19 -7.08 11.86
N ASN A 261 -71.74 -5.95 11.41
CA ASN A 261 -72.65 -5.07 12.16
C ASN A 261 -72.09 -4.21 13.33
N GLY A 262 -70.78 -4.01 13.43
CA GLY A 262 -70.20 -2.93 14.23
C GLY A 262 -70.39 -3.02 15.75
N SER A 263 -70.74 -4.20 16.29
CA SER A 263 -70.79 -4.44 17.72
C SER A 263 -69.93 -5.64 18.09
N MET A 264 -68.87 -5.40 18.86
CA MET A 264 -68.01 -6.42 19.43
C MET A 264 -67.78 -6.15 20.91
N ASP A 265 -67.82 -7.21 21.73
CA ASP A 265 -67.42 -7.19 23.13
C ASP A 265 -66.19 -8.07 23.27
N VAL A 266 -65.04 -7.46 23.59
CA VAL A 266 -63.76 -8.16 23.78
C VAL A 266 -63.27 -7.93 25.20
N ARG A 267 -62.88 -9.01 25.86
CA ARG A 267 -62.19 -8.98 27.16
C ARG A 267 -60.91 -9.79 27.06
N LEU A 268 -59.79 -9.10 26.89
CA LEU A 268 -58.46 -9.68 27.01
C LEU A 268 -58.01 -9.58 28.48
N ILE A 269 -57.60 -10.71 29.06
CA ILE A 269 -56.93 -10.76 30.36
C ILE A 269 -55.55 -11.35 30.08
N TYR A 270 -54.52 -10.53 30.25
CA TYR A 270 -53.14 -10.91 30.00
C TYR A 270 -52.43 -11.05 31.35
N ASP A 271 -52.11 -12.28 31.73
CA ASP A 271 -51.36 -12.62 32.94
C ASP A 271 -49.95 -12.97 32.50
N TRP A 272 -48.96 -12.21 32.95
CA TRP A 272 -47.57 -12.39 32.55
C TRP A 272 -46.75 -12.84 33.76
N SER A 273 -45.83 -13.78 33.53
CA SER A 273 -44.80 -14.16 34.47
C SER A 273 -43.46 -14.04 33.77
N ARG A 274 -42.53 -13.29 34.36
CA ARG A 274 -41.18 -13.18 33.83
C ARG A 274 -40.49 -14.55 33.91
N THR A 275 -40.12 -15.09 32.76
CA THR A 275 -39.17 -16.21 32.65
C THR A 275 -37.86 -15.63 32.14
N GLU A 276 -36.75 -16.08 32.70
CA GLU A 276 -35.42 -15.69 32.20
C GLU A 276 -35.26 -16.11 30.76
N THR A 277 -34.60 -15.28 29.95
CA THR A 277 -34.19 -15.70 28.62
C THR A 277 -33.02 -16.69 28.77
N PRO A 278 -33.10 -17.92 28.24
CA PRO A 278 -31.99 -18.86 28.29
C PRO A 278 -30.78 -18.30 27.54
N ILE A 279 -29.60 -18.38 28.17
CA ILE A 279 -28.33 -18.06 27.51
C ILE A 279 -27.68 -19.34 27.00
N GLU A 280 -27.23 -19.30 25.75
CA GLU A 280 -26.51 -20.39 25.10
C GLU A 280 -25.12 -19.90 24.72
N LEU A 281 -24.10 -20.67 25.09
CA LEU A 281 -22.77 -20.50 24.55
C LEU A 281 -22.78 -21.15 23.16
N LEU A 282 -22.50 -20.35 22.13
CA LEU A 282 -22.62 -20.73 20.74
C LEU A 282 -21.30 -21.26 20.18
N ASP A 283 -20.19 -20.59 20.53
CA ASP A 283 -18.86 -20.96 20.07
C ASP A 283 -17.80 -20.77 21.17
N LEU A 284 -16.77 -21.62 21.12
CA LEU A 284 -15.53 -21.50 21.88
C LEU A 284 -14.41 -22.00 20.99
N THR A 285 -13.66 -21.06 20.44
CA THR A 285 -12.60 -21.31 19.48
C THR A 285 -11.32 -20.64 19.94
N ASP A 286 -10.21 -21.13 19.41
CA ASP A 286 -8.95 -20.42 19.49
C ASP A 286 -9.08 -19.02 18.87
N ARG A 287 -8.44 -18.02 19.48
CA ARG A 287 -8.51 -16.67 18.95
C ARG A 287 -7.36 -16.53 17.94
N PRO A 288 -7.64 -16.23 16.67
CA PRO A 288 -6.57 -16.08 15.69
C PRO A 288 -5.70 -14.84 15.99
N ASP A 289 -4.41 -14.98 15.67
CA ASP A 289 -3.38 -13.95 15.72
C ASP A 289 -3.30 -13.30 17.12
N ASP A 290 -3.02 -14.08 18.16
CA ASP A 290 -2.98 -13.55 19.53
C ASP A 290 -1.76 -13.92 20.38
N GLY A 291 -0.78 -14.63 19.80
CA GLY A 291 0.41 -15.09 20.51
C GLY A 291 0.15 -16.21 21.49
N GLY A 292 -0.99 -16.88 21.35
CA GLY A 292 -1.47 -17.85 22.30
C GLY A 292 -2.06 -17.24 23.55
N GLY A 293 -2.54 -18.15 24.40
CA GLY A 293 -3.07 -17.78 25.69
C GLY A 293 -4.45 -17.09 25.67
N ALA A 294 -5.14 -17.00 24.53
CA ALA A 294 -6.54 -16.58 24.48
C ALA A 294 -7.48 -17.51 23.71
N LEU A 295 -8.75 -17.49 24.12
CA LEU A 295 -9.84 -18.18 23.45
C LEU A 295 -10.97 -17.18 23.17
N ARG A 296 -11.63 -17.31 22.03
CA ARG A 296 -12.81 -16.54 21.66
C ARG A 296 -14.09 -17.29 21.99
N ALA A 297 -14.93 -16.69 22.83
CA ALA A 297 -16.24 -17.22 23.18
C ALA A 297 -17.35 -16.37 22.55
N SER A 298 -18.40 -16.99 22.01
CA SER A 298 -19.62 -16.29 21.55
C SER A 298 -20.89 -16.90 22.12
N TRP A 299 -21.94 -16.09 22.29
CA TRP A 299 -23.17 -16.50 23.00
C TRP A 299 -24.44 -15.84 22.47
N SER A 300 -25.60 -16.38 22.84
CA SER A 300 -26.90 -15.84 22.47
C SER A 300 -27.25 -14.56 23.24
N LEU A 301 -27.99 -13.66 22.59
CA LEU A 301 -28.51 -12.45 23.22
C LEU A 301 -29.60 -12.77 24.25
N VAL A 302 -29.55 -12.13 25.41
CA VAL A 302 -30.53 -12.30 26.49
C VAL A 302 -31.40 -11.07 26.61
N HIS A 303 -32.72 -11.17 26.42
CA HIS A 303 -33.62 -10.01 26.44
C HIS A 303 -34.20 -9.75 27.85
N ASP A 304 -33.37 -9.27 28.78
CA ASP A 304 -33.77 -9.02 30.16
C ASP A 304 -33.47 -7.57 30.61
N ASP A 305 -34.49 -6.82 31.03
CA ASP A 305 -34.39 -5.40 31.47
C ASP A 305 -33.53 -5.16 32.73
N ASP A 306 -33.27 -6.22 33.50
CA ASP A 306 -32.41 -6.20 34.69
C ASP A 306 -31.05 -6.86 34.43
N PHE A 307 -30.68 -7.06 33.17
CA PHE A 307 -29.33 -7.49 32.79
C PHE A 307 -28.27 -6.57 33.41
N ALA A 308 -27.25 -7.16 34.02
CA ALA A 308 -26.07 -6.43 34.47
C ALA A 308 -24.85 -6.76 33.60
N ARG A 309 -24.52 -8.04 33.44
CA ARG A 309 -23.37 -8.49 32.62
C ARG A 309 -23.44 -9.99 32.32
N TYR A 310 -22.76 -10.39 31.24
CA TYR A 310 -22.41 -11.78 30.99
C TYR A 310 -21.16 -12.17 31.80
N LEU A 311 -21.14 -13.36 32.37
CA LEU A 311 -20.01 -13.93 33.08
C LEU A 311 -19.60 -15.25 32.43
N ILE A 312 -18.35 -15.35 32.02
CA ILE A 312 -17.77 -16.54 31.38
C ILE A 312 -16.82 -17.20 32.38
N TYR A 313 -16.88 -18.53 32.46
CA TYR A 313 -15.98 -19.34 33.26
C TYR A 313 -15.33 -20.37 32.35
N LEU A 314 -14.01 -20.52 32.46
CA LEU A 314 -13.19 -21.50 31.74
C LEU A 314 -12.59 -22.49 32.72
N LYS A 315 -12.41 -23.73 32.26
CA LYS A 315 -11.82 -24.78 33.10
C LYS A 315 -11.07 -25.82 32.27
N ALA A 316 -9.83 -26.10 32.65
CA ALA A 316 -9.04 -27.21 32.14
C ALA A 316 -9.73 -28.56 32.46
N ASP A 317 -9.69 -29.50 31.51
CA ASP A 317 -10.39 -30.80 31.56
C ASP A 317 -11.94 -30.71 31.58
N GLY A 318 -12.51 -29.51 31.46
CA GLY A 318 -13.93 -29.23 31.32
C GLY A 318 -14.85 -29.59 32.51
N TRP A 319 -16.14 -29.71 32.22
CA TRP A 319 -17.19 -30.10 33.18
C TRP A 319 -17.85 -31.43 32.79
N ALA A 320 -17.94 -32.36 33.73
CA ALA A 320 -18.66 -33.62 33.52
C ALA A 320 -20.20 -33.45 33.45
N ALA A 321 -20.73 -32.34 33.99
CA ALA A 321 -22.14 -31.94 33.94
C ALA A 321 -22.24 -30.41 34.04
N PRO A 322 -23.30 -29.76 33.51
CA PRO A 322 -23.46 -28.32 33.59
C PRO A 322 -23.46 -27.84 35.06
N PRO A 323 -22.65 -26.83 35.41
CA PRO A 323 -22.64 -26.28 36.77
C PRO A 323 -23.94 -25.53 37.06
N THR A 324 -24.29 -25.44 38.33
CA THR A 324 -25.43 -24.65 38.81
C THR A 324 -25.00 -23.23 39.16
N ALA A 325 -25.94 -22.27 39.10
CA ALA A 325 -25.70 -20.88 39.53
C ALA A 325 -25.12 -20.78 40.97
N ALA A 326 -25.52 -21.69 41.86
CA ALA A 326 -25.01 -21.73 43.24
C ALA A 326 -23.56 -22.25 43.34
N GLU A 327 -23.13 -23.11 42.41
CA GLU A 327 -21.75 -23.58 42.33
C GLU A 327 -20.83 -22.49 41.78
N LEU A 328 -21.30 -21.69 40.83
CA LEU A 328 -20.59 -20.52 40.31
C LEU A 328 -20.54 -19.36 41.32
N GLN A 329 -21.59 -19.17 42.12
CA GLN A 329 -21.61 -18.16 43.21
C GLN A 329 -20.82 -18.57 44.47
N ALA A 330 -20.20 -19.75 44.49
CA ALA A 330 -19.35 -20.13 45.61
C ALA A 330 -18.13 -19.20 45.71
N SER A 331 -17.68 -18.86 46.91
CA SER A 331 -16.66 -17.83 47.18
C SER A 331 -15.26 -18.05 46.59
N ASN A 332 -15.06 -19.11 45.81
CA ASN A 332 -13.77 -19.53 45.25
C ASN A 332 -13.80 -19.70 43.72
N VAL A 333 -14.88 -19.33 43.04
CA VAL A 333 -14.98 -19.38 41.57
C VAL A 333 -15.19 -17.96 41.07
N GLU A 334 -14.12 -17.34 40.60
CA GLU A 334 -14.21 -16.04 39.93
C GLU A 334 -14.46 -16.25 38.43
N PRO A 335 -15.22 -15.36 37.78
CA PRO A 335 -15.40 -15.41 36.33
C PRO A 335 -14.10 -15.02 35.63
N ASP A 336 -13.77 -15.71 34.54
CA ASP A 336 -12.59 -15.45 33.71
C ASP A 336 -12.81 -14.27 32.75
N ALA A 337 -14.07 -13.98 32.40
CA ALA A 337 -14.44 -12.75 31.70
C ALA A 337 -15.81 -12.22 32.16
N ALA A 338 -15.98 -10.90 32.13
CA ALA A 338 -17.21 -10.23 32.53
C ALA A 338 -17.57 -9.09 31.56
N ILE A 339 -18.70 -9.22 30.85
CA ILE A 339 -19.10 -8.31 29.76
C ILE A 339 -20.39 -7.58 30.13
N ALA A 340 -20.28 -6.30 30.48
CA ALA A 340 -21.41 -5.46 30.88
C ALA A 340 -22.19 -4.85 29.71
N LEU A 341 -21.67 -4.93 28.48
CA LEU A 341 -22.36 -4.41 27.31
C LEU A 341 -23.36 -5.45 26.81
N HIS A 342 -24.65 -5.17 26.99
CA HIS A 342 -25.76 -6.07 26.66
C HIS A 342 -25.75 -6.56 25.21
N SER A 343 -25.41 -5.67 24.26
CA SER A 343 -25.33 -5.96 22.83
C SER A 343 -24.08 -6.71 22.38
N ARG A 344 -23.09 -6.92 23.27
CA ARG A 344 -21.87 -7.65 22.95
C ARG A 344 -22.09 -9.14 23.18
N LEU A 345 -21.95 -9.93 22.12
CA LEU A 345 -22.24 -11.37 22.09
C LEU A 345 -20.99 -12.24 21.89
N GLN A 346 -19.82 -11.63 22.02
CA GLN A 346 -18.53 -12.26 21.83
C GLN A 346 -17.47 -11.57 22.70
N ALA A 347 -16.55 -12.33 23.27
CA ALA A 347 -15.37 -11.81 23.94
C ALA A 347 -14.23 -12.82 23.94
N ASP A 348 -13.02 -12.28 24.01
CA ASP A 348 -11.80 -13.05 24.19
C ASP A 348 -11.55 -13.27 25.69
N VAL A 349 -11.08 -14.45 26.03
CA VAL A 349 -10.84 -14.90 27.41
C VAL A 349 -9.40 -15.38 27.52
N PHE A 350 -8.68 -14.84 28.51
CA PHE A 350 -7.23 -15.04 28.67
C PHE A 350 -6.86 -15.89 29.89
N THR A 351 -7.85 -16.31 30.68
CA THR A 351 -7.61 -17.05 31.91
C THR A 351 -8.56 -18.23 32.09
N ALA A 352 -8.11 -19.22 32.86
CA ALA A 352 -8.96 -20.29 33.39
C ALA A 352 -8.74 -20.39 34.91
N GLY A 353 -9.78 -20.11 35.70
CA GLY A 353 -9.67 -20.03 37.15
C GLY A 353 -8.70 -18.94 37.63
N GLY A 354 -8.57 -17.85 36.87
CA GLY A 354 -7.68 -16.73 37.17
C GLY A 354 -6.18 -17.00 36.97
N GLN A 355 -5.80 -18.09 36.30
CA GLN A 355 -4.45 -18.29 35.75
C GLN A 355 -4.47 -18.09 34.24
N PRO A 356 -3.39 -17.57 33.63
CA PRO A 356 -3.27 -17.49 32.17
C PRO A 356 -3.53 -18.85 31.52
N LEU A 357 -4.09 -18.84 30.31
CA LEU A 357 -4.20 -20.07 29.51
C LEU A 357 -2.80 -20.59 29.14
N ILE A 358 -2.76 -21.86 28.73
CA ILE A 358 -1.54 -22.58 28.37
C ILE A 358 -1.81 -23.16 27.00
N ASP A 359 -0.95 -22.88 26.03
CA ASP A 359 -1.15 -23.34 24.65
C ASP A 359 -1.09 -24.86 24.54
N GLY A 360 -1.93 -25.40 23.66
CA GLY A 360 -2.14 -26.84 23.47
C GLY A 360 -2.88 -27.55 24.62
N GLN A 361 -3.33 -26.85 25.67
CA GLN A 361 -4.13 -27.43 26.76
C GLN A 361 -5.64 -27.33 26.47
N ASP A 362 -6.38 -28.43 26.68
CA ASP A 362 -7.83 -28.48 26.47
C ASP A 362 -8.61 -27.71 27.57
N TYR A 363 -9.43 -26.73 27.15
CA TYR A 363 -10.37 -25.98 27.99
C TYR A 363 -11.81 -26.18 27.56
N SER A 364 -12.74 -26.09 28.51
CA SER A 364 -14.17 -25.87 28.20
C SER A 364 -14.63 -24.58 28.84
N ALA A 365 -15.72 -24.01 28.32
CA ALA A 365 -16.36 -22.81 28.88
C ALA A 365 -17.85 -23.01 29.21
N VAL A 366 -18.34 -22.23 30.17
CA VAL A 366 -19.77 -22.02 30.45
C VAL A 366 -20.02 -20.52 30.60
N ILE A 367 -21.23 -20.08 30.23
CA ILE A 367 -21.64 -18.68 30.38
C ILE A 367 -22.92 -18.56 31.21
N VAL A 368 -23.04 -17.48 31.96
CA VAL A 368 -24.23 -17.15 32.75
C VAL A 368 -24.46 -15.64 32.77
N VAL A 369 -25.71 -15.22 32.89
CA VAL A 369 -26.06 -13.80 33.07
C VAL A 369 -26.08 -13.46 34.55
N GLU A 370 -25.44 -12.36 34.91
CA GLU A 370 -25.67 -11.68 36.18
C GLU A 370 -26.69 -10.56 35.98
N TYR A 371 -27.65 -10.50 36.90
CA TYR A 371 -28.67 -9.46 36.95
C TYR A 371 -28.30 -8.33 37.92
N ALA A 372 -28.98 -7.19 37.82
CA ALA A 372 -28.70 -5.98 38.58
C ALA A 372 -28.79 -6.16 40.12
N ASP A 373 -29.44 -7.22 40.59
CA ASP A 373 -29.52 -7.60 42.01
C ASP A 373 -28.39 -8.55 42.47
N GLY A 374 -27.44 -8.87 41.60
CA GLY A 374 -26.31 -9.78 41.85
C GLY A 374 -26.65 -11.27 41.74
N ARG A 375 -27.86 -11.59 41.29
CA ARG A 375 -28.29 -12.97 41.07
C ARG A 375 -27.75 -13.49 39.74
N LEU A 376 -27.29 -14.73 39.72
CA LEU A 376 -26.97 -15.43 38.48
C LEU A 376 -28.21 -16.15 37.93
N GLY A 377 -28.41 -16.05 36.62
CA GLY A 377 -29.39 -16.84 35.87
C GLY A 377 -28.98 -18.30 35.70
N THR A 378 -29.70 -19.02 34.85
CA THR A 378 -29.34 -20.41 34.53
C THR A 378 -28.10 -20.46 33.63
N PRO A 379 -27.00 -21.17 34.02
CA PRO A 379 -25.82 -21.31 33.18
C PRO A 379 -26.09 -22.11 31.89
N SER A 380 -25.32 -21.83 30.84
CA SER A 380 -25.36 -22.59 29.59
C SER A 380 -24.90 -24.04 29.77
N MET A 381 -25.12 -24.86 28.74
CA MET A 381 -24.38 -26.12 28.62
C MET A 381 -22.87 -25.83 28.45
N PRO A 382 -21.98 -26.69 28.98
CA PRO A 382 -20.54 -26.59 28.71
C PRO A 382 -20.23 -26.79 27.23
N LEU A 383 -19.31 -25.98 26.69
CA LEU A 383 -18.81 -26.05 25.31
C LEU A 383 -17.28 -26.24 25.31
N GLY A 384 -16.76 -27.08 24.41
CA GLY A 384 -15.34 -27.46 24.31
C GLY A 384 -15.14 -28.96 23.97
N PRO A 385 -13.88 -29.48 23.98
CA PRO A 385 -12.66 -28.74 24.31
C PRO A 385 -12.22 -27.76 23.21
N ALA A 386 -11.55 -26.69 23.63
CA ALA A 386 -10.82 -25.75 22.78
C ALA A 386 -9.41 -25.55 23.37
N THR A 387 -8.42 -25.38 22.50
CA THR A 387 -7.00 -25.17 22.84
C THR A 387 -6.57 -23.84 22.27
N SER A 388 -5.80 -23.05 23.02
CA SER A 388 -5.10 -21.90 22.44
C SER A 388 -3.81 -22.35 21.75
N SER A 389 -3.36 -21.61 20.75
CA SER A 389 -2.05 -21.82 20.11
C SER A 389 -1.35 -20.48 19.87
N ASP A 390 -0.02 -20.51 19.87
CA ASP A 390 0.81 -19.37 19.47
C ASP A 390 0.97 -19.43 17.94
N GLU A 391 0.17 -18.66 17.21
CA GLU A 391 0.25 -18.59 15.74
C GLU A 391 1.26 -17.53 15.28
N ILE A 392 1.95 -17.85 14.19
CA ILE A 392 2.75 -16.88 13.47
C ILE A 392 1.85 -15.72 13.00
N PRO A 393 2.18 -14.45 13.32
CA PRO A 393 1.35 -13.31 12.99
C PRO A 393 1.23 -13.10 11.48
N ARG A 394 0.03 -12.74 11.04
CA ARG A 394 -0.22 -12.33 9.65
C ARG A 394 0.45 -11.00 9.33
N PRO A 395 0.84 -10.76 8.07
CA PRO A 395 1.33 -9.45 7.64
C PRO A 395 0.25 -8.36 7.79
N PRO A 396 0.63 -7.07 7.66
CA PRO A 396 -0.35 -6.00 7.55
C PRO A 396 -1.37 -6.28 6.44
N ASN A 397 -2.67 -6.02 6.69
CA ASN A 397 -3.71 -6.29 5.69
C ASN A 397 -3.60 -5.37 4.47
N SER A 398 -3.05 -4.16 4.64
CA SER A 398 -2.93 -3.16 3.60
C SER A 398 -1.80 -2.18 3.91
N GLY A 399 -1.34 -1.47 2.89
CA GLY A 399 -0.35 -0.42 2.99
C GLY A 399 -0.12 0.28 1.66
N GLU A 400 0.68 1.33 1.70
CA GLU A 400 1.12 2.08 0.53
C GLU A 400 2.57 2.53 0.72
N ALA A 401 3.26 2.64 -0.40
CA ALA A 401 4.61 3.16 -0.47
C ALA A 401 4.64 4.22 -1.58
N MET A 402 5.17 5.39 -1.29
CA MET A 402 5.18 6.52 -2.22
C MET A 402 6.49 7.30 -2.12
N PRO A 403 6.97 7.92 -3.21
CA PRO A 403 8.10 8.85 -3.14
C PRO A 403 7.79 9.97 -2.13
N SER A 404 8.78 10.36 -1.33
CA SER A 404 8.55 11.36 -0.29
C SER A 404 8.25 12.74 -0.90
N THR A 405 7.12 13.33 -0.50
CA THR A 405 6.70 14.67 -0.96
C THR A 405 7.20 15.80 -0.06
N LEU A 406 7.98 15.49 0.98
CA LEU A 406 8.51 16.47 1.90
C LEU A 406 9.55 17.36 1.20
N SER A 407 9.41 18.68 1.36
CA SER A 407 10.31 19.67 0.73
C SER A 407 11.81 19.54 1.08
N ASN A 408 12.15 18.71 2.07
CA ASN A 408 13.51 18.42 2.53
C ASN A 408 13.86 16.92 2.45
N ALA A 409 13.04 16.10 1.80
CA ALA A 409 13.36 14.70 1.54
C ALA A 409 14.61 14.61 0.67
N ALA A 410 15.48 13.66 0.98
CA ALA A 410 16.61 13.35 0.12
C ALA A 410 16.11 12.55 -1.09
N ASP A 411 16.83 12.64 -2.22
CA ASP A 411 16.65 11.67 -3.30
C ASP A 411 16.89 10.27 -2.74
N GLY A 412 15.91 9.37 -2.90
CA GLY A 412 15.96 8.00 -2.36
C GLY A 412 15.06 7.76 -1.16
N ASP A 413 14.42 8.80 -0.61
CA ASP A 413 13.45 8.65 0.49
C ASP A 413 12.07 8.20 -0.01
N LEU A 414 11.60 7.09 0.55
CA LEU A 414 10.29 6.50 0.30
C LEU A 414 9.46 6.55 1.59
N GLU A 415 8.27 7.14 1.52
CA GLU A 415 7.32 7.13 2.63
C GLU A 415 6.46 5.86 2.54
N VAL A 416 6.50 5.04 3.60
CA VAL A 416 5.77 3.77 3.66
C VAL A 416 4.83 3.82 4.85
N ARG A 417 3.55 3.56 4.61
CA ARG A 417 2.53 3.45 5.66
C ARG A 417 1.68 2.21 5.48
N TRP A 418 1.24 1.62 6.58
CA TRP A 418 0.50 0.36 6.56
C TRP A 418 -0.60 0.34 7.61
N GLU A 419 -1.52 -0.60 7.48
CA GLU A 419 -2.47 -0.93 8.55
C GLU A 419 -1.73 -1.66 9.67
N ARG A 420 -2.00 -1.31 10.93
CA ARG A 420 -1.35 -2.00 12.06
C ARG A 420 -1.64 -3.49 12.03
N CYS A 421 -0.61 -4.27 12.34
CA CYS A 421 -0.73 -5.70 12.61
C CYS A 421 -1.85 -5.96 13.63
N THR A 422 -2.69 -6.95 13.34
CA THR A 422 -3.83 -7.33 14.19
C THR A 422 -3.42 -8.22 15.36
N ALA A 423 -2.22 -8.81 15.28
CA ALA A 423 -1.64 -9.65 16.32
C ALA A 423 -1.59 -8.91 17.66
N LEU A 424 -2.12 -9.52 18.72
CA LEU A 424 -2.15 -8.88 20.05
C LEU A 424 -0.75 -8.66 20.61
N ASP A 425 0.06 -9.69 20.46
CA ASP A 425 1.45 -9.88 20.80
C ASP A 425 2.41 -9.36 19.72
N HIS A 426 1.91 -8.54 18.78
CA HIS A 426 2.76 -7.80 17.85
C HIS A 426 3.88 -7.07 18.60
N ALA A 427 5.13 -7.36 18.24
CA ALA A 427 6.32 -6.68 18.73
C ALA A 427 6.78 -5.58 17.77
N SER A 428 6.91 -5.90 16.49
CA SER A 428 7.41 -4.99 15.46
C SER A 428 6.96 -5.37 14.04
N THR A 429 7.15 -4.46 13.09
CA THR A 429 6.88 -4.68 11.66
C THR A 429 8.19 -4.57 10.91
N ARG A 430 8.56 -5.61 10.17
CA ARG A 430 9.76 -5.62 9.32
C ARG A 430 9.41 -5.21 7.91
N LEU A 431 10.27 -4.39 7.33
CA LEU A 431 10.19 -3.91 5.96
C LEU A 431 11.39 -4.46 5.19
N TYR A 432 11.12 -5.03 4.03
CA TYR A 432 12.07 -5.62 3.11
C TYR A 432 12.02 -4.84 1.80
N ALA A 433 13.14 -4.71 1.10
CA ALA A 433 13.17 -4.11 -0.23
C ALA A 433 13.73 -5.12 -1.24
N SER A 434 13.11 -5.16 -2.42
CA SER A 434 13.54 -6.00 -3.55
C SER A 434 13.51 -5.19 -4.82
N THR A 435 14.52 -5.32 -5.68
CA THR A 435 14.54 -4.72 -7.03
C THR A 435 13.93 -5.64 -8.09
N VAL A 436 13.43 -6.80 -7.67
CA VAL A 436 12.72 -7.77 -8.50
C VAL A 436 11.32 -7.94 -7.93
N GLU A 437 10.33 -8.12 -8.79
CA GLU A 437 8.95 -8.42 -8.41
C GLU A 437 8.87 -9.69 -7.57
N ARG A 438 8.07 -9.66 -6.48
CA ARG A 438 7.93 -10.78 -5.55
C ARG A 438 6.51 -10.90 -5.02
N THR A 439 6.18 -12.08 -4.53
CA THR A 439 4.97 -12.37 -3.74
C THR A 439 5.29 -12.72 -2.29
N ASP A 440 6.57 -12.81 -1.95
CA ASP A 440 7.12 -13.21 -0.65
C ASP A 440 8.40 -12.42 -0.34
N VAL A 441 8.90 -12.52 0.88
CA VAL A 441 10.18 -11.92 1.29
C VAL A 441 11.23 -12.98 1.64
N LEU A 442 11.08 -14.21 1.13
CA LEU A 442 11.98 -15.32 1.44
C LEU A 442 13.41 -15.04 0.93
N GLY A 443 14.36 -15.12 1.86
CA GLY A 443 15.78 -14.85 1.60
C GLY A 443 16.13 -13.38 1.34
N LEU A 444 15.26 -12.46 1.76
CA LEU A 444 15.59 -11.04 1.90
C LEU A 444 15.97 -10.75 3.35
N THR A 445 16.89 -9.81 3.53
CA THR A 445 17.19 -9.21 4.82
C THR A 445 16.30 -7.98 5.04
N PRO A 446 15.81 -7.75 6.26
CA PRO A 446 14.97 -6.58 6.54
C PRO A 446 15.81 -5.30 6.46
N GLU A 447 15.36 -4.34 5.66
CA GLU A 447 15.93 -2.99 5.58
C GLU A 447 15.64 -2.19 6.85
N ARG A 448 14.47 -2.44 7.45
CA ARG A 448 14.02 -1.75 8.65
C ARG A 448 13.14 -2.65 9.50
N ASP A 449 13.33 -2.58 10.81
CA ASP A 449 12.45 -3.17 11.81
C ASP A 449 11.83 -2.04 12.66
N VAL A 450 10.50 -1.90 12.61
CA VAL A 450 9.76 -0.78 13.22
C VAL A 450 9.01 -1.29 14.46
N PRO A 451 9.40 -0.88 15.68
CA PRO A 451 8.71 -1.29 16.90
C PRO A 451 7.27 -0.78 16.93
N LYS A 452 6.37 -1.54 17.56
CA LYS A 452 4.97 -1.14 17.80
C LYS A 452 4.79 0.26 18.40
N SER A 453 5.78 0.78 19.14
CA SER A 453 5.75 2.12 19.73
C SER A 453 5.95 3.26 18.73
N GLU A 454 6.59 3.01 17.58
CA GLU A 454 6.88 4.03 16.57
C GLU A 454 5.70 4.28 15.61
N GLY A 455 4.74 3.36 15.55
CA GLY A 455 3.50 3.53 14.79
C GLY A 455 3.44 2.61 13.57
N ASN A 456 2.83 3.09 12.49
CA ASN A 456 2.53 2.34 11.27
C ASN A 456 2.86 3.16 10.01
N GLU A 457 3.86 4.02 10.13
CA GLU A 457 4.41 4.87 9.07
C GLU A 457 5.91 5.03 9.34
N THR A 458 6.72 4.96 8.28
CA THR A 458 8.17 5.15 8.33
C THR A 458 8.69 5.69 7.01
N THR A 459 9.93 6.18 7.02
CA THR A 459 10.67 6.49 5.79
C THR A 459 11.75 5.43 5.58
N LEU A 460 11.85 4.89 4.36
CA LEU A 460 12.95 4.05 3.89
C LEU A 460 13.86 4.89 3.00
N SER A 461 15.17 4.81 3.20
CA SER A 461 16.15 5.44 2.31
C SER A 461 16.80 4.37 1.45
N LEU A 462 16.40 4.29 0.19
CA LEU A 462 16.84 3.30 -0.79
C LEU A 462 17.62 3.98 -1.91
N GLN A 463 18.20 3.19 -2.83
CA GLN A 463 18.93 3.78 -3.96
C GLN A 463 17.95 4.54 -4.88
N PRO A 464 18.20 5.82 -5.17
CA PRO A 464 17.28 6.62 -5.98
C PRO A 464 17.21 6.15 -7.43
N GLY A 465 16.04 6.34 -8.06
CA GLY A 465 15.81 6.08 -9.49
C GLY A 465 15.74 4.61 -9.89
N ARG A 466 15.69 3.70 -8.91
CA ARG A 466 15.48 2.25 -9.13
C ARG A 466 14.07 1.84 -8.75
N VAL A 467 13.54 0.83 -9.44
CA VAL A 467 12.24 0.22 -9.09
C VAL A 467 12.44 -0.74 -7.92
N TYR A 468 11.54 -0.65 -6.95
CA TYR A 468 11.49 -1.52 -5.78
C TYR A 468 10.09 -2.09 -5.55
N TRP A 469 10.06 -3.24 -4.90
CA TRP A 469 8.93 -3.83 -4.20
C TRP A 469 9.27 -3.90 -2.72
N ILE A 470 8.39 -3.36 -1.89
CA ILE A 470 8.54 -3.29 -0.44
C ILE A 470 7.67 -4.37 0.18
N GLY A 471 8.30 -5.35 0.83
CA GLY A 471 7.59 -6.38 1.58
C GLY A 471 7.43 -5.99 3.03
N LEU A 472 6.27 -6.27 3.62
CA LEU A 472 6.00 -6.05 5.05
C LEU A 472 5.52 -7.33 5.73
N THR A 473 6.11 -7.63 6.88
CA THR A 473 5.71 -8.73 7.76
C THR A 473 5.49 -8.21 9.18
N CYS A 474 4.68 -8.92 9.95
CA CYS A 474 4.53 -8.67 11.38
C CYS A 474 5.38 -9.66 12.15
N VAL A 475 6.03 -9.19 13.21
CA VAL A 475 6.83 -9.99 14.13
C VAL A 475 6.14 -9.98 15.49
N ASP A 476 6.03 -11.15 16.11
CA ASP A 476 5.47 -11.29 17.46
C ASP A 476 6.53 -11.13 18.58
N GLU A 477 6.10 -11.18 19.84
CA GLU A 477 6.97 -11.12 21.02
C GLU A 477 7.91 -12.34 21.16
N SER A 478 7.59 -13.45 20.49
CA SER A 478 8.42 -14.67 20.38
C SER A 478 9.45 -14.59 19.24
N GLY A 479 9.37 -13.56 18.39
CA GLY A 479 10.25 -13.35 17.23
C GLY A 479 9.80 -14.09 15.96
N GLN A 480 8.61 -14.68 15.92
CA GLN A 480 8.09 -15.37 14.74
C GLN A 480 7.50 -14.38 13.74
N GLU A 481 7.68 -14.67 12.45
CA GLU A 481 7.07 -13.95 11.33
C GLU A 481 6.84 -14.91 10.16
N ASN A 482 5.90 -14.57 9.28
CA ASN A 482 5.64 -15.34 8.08
C ASN A 482 6.31 -14.69 6.85
N LEU A 483 7.48 -15.18 6.46
CA LEU A 483 8.21 -14.66 5.29
C LEU A 483 7.59 -15.06 3.94
N SER A 484 6.79 -16.13 3.93
CA SER A 484 6.14 -16.65 2.71
C SER A 484 4.83 -15.93 2.38
N ASP A 485 4.26 -15.21 3.33
CA ASP A 485 3.02 -14.44 3.21
C ASP A 485 3.28 -13.02 3.73
N ALA A 486 3.79 -12.17 2.85
CA ALA A 486 4.13 -10.79 3.15
C ALA A 486 3.26 -9.85 2.33
N LEU A 487 2.93 -8.68 2.89
CA LEU A 487 2.30 -7.62 2.12
C LEU A 487 3.35 -7.00 1.20
N ILE A 488 3.20 -7.20 -0.10
CA ILE A 488 4.09 -6.59 -1.10
C ILE A 488 3.47 -5.31 -1.64
N LEU A 489 4.21 -4.20 -1.52
CA LEU A 489 3.87 -2.88 -2.04
C LEU A 489 4.82 -2.53 -3.18
N GLY A 490 4.30 -2.24 -4.36
CA GLY A 490 5.12 -1.91 -5.51
C GLY A 490 4.39 -2.13 -6.82
N PRO A 491 5.02 -1.76 -7.95
CA PRO A 491 6.34 -1.14 -8.06
C PRO A 491 6.38 0.30 -7.52
N VAL A 492 7.49 0.69 -6.88
CA VAL A 492 7.75 2.06 -6.41
C VAL A 492 9.15 2.51 -6.77
N VAL A 493 9.35 3.82 -6.96
CA VAL A 493 10.65 4.39 -7.32
C VAL A 493 11.05 5.43 -6.27
N PRO A 494 12.08 5.18 -5.44
CA PRO A 494 12.59 6.17 -4.51
C PRO A 494 13.14 7.35 -5.30
N THR A 495 12.50 8.52 -5.18
CA THR A 495 12.88 9.73 -5.91
C THR A 495 12.56 10.95 -5.05
N GLY A 496 13.27 12.06 -5.29
CA GLY A 496 13.00 13.36 -4.68
C GLY A 496 12.59 14.42 -5.70
N GLY A 497 12.15 15.58 -5.22
CA GLY A 497 11.76 16.72 -6.05
C GLY A 497 10.26 16.98 -6.09
N LEU A 498 9.81 17.70 -7.12
CA LEU A 498 8.39 17.97 -7.37
C LEU A 498 7.92 17.09 -8.53
N ASP A 499 6.82 16.38 -8.32
CA ASP A 499 6.08 15.71 -9.38
C ASP A 499 5.55 16.75 -10.39
N ASP A 500 5.81 16.52 -11.67
CA ASP A 500 5.31 17.38 -12.76
C ASP A 500 3.92 16.96 -13.25
N GLY A 501 3.43 15.81 -12.77
CA GLY A 501 2.13 15.21 -13.03
C GLY A 501 1.96 14.72 -14.47
N ARG A 502 3.04 14.50 -15.22
CA ARG A 502 3.00 14.13 -16.65
C ARG A 502 3.47 12.71 -16.89
N ALA A 503 2.52 11.85 -17.23
CA ALA A 503 2.83 10.51 -17.70
C ALA A 503 3.72 10.49 -18.98
N PRO A 504 4.61 9.49 -19.12
CA PRO A 504 5.29 9.22 -20.37
C PRO A 504 4.32 9.01 -21.55
N PRO A 505 4.72 9.37 -22.80
CA PRO A 505 3.86 9.21 -23.96
C PRO A 505 3.68 7.73 -24.34
N ALA A 506 2.54 7.41 -24.95
CA ALA A 506 2.23 6.05 -25.43
C ALA A 506 3.32 5.47 -26.35
N LEU A 507 3.69 4.22 -26.07
CA LEU A 507 4.74 3.48 -26.78
C LEU A 507 4.39 3.23 -28.25
N LYS A 508 5.42 2.99 -29.06
CA LYS A 508 5.29 2.71 -30.50
C LYS A 508 5.73 1.29 -30.80
N ASP A 509 5.20 0.75 -31.90
CA ASP A 509 5.54 -0.58 -32.42
C ASP A 509 5.38 -1.70 -31.38
N VAL A 510 4.31 -1.65 -30.57
CA VAL A 510 3.95 -2.76 -29.67
C VAL A 510 3.50 -3.95 -30.51
N ASP A 511 4.16 -5.10 -30.34
CA ASP A 511 3.93 -6.36 -31.07
C ASP A 511 3.99 -7.52 -30.07
N ALA A 512 2.99 -8.39 -30.09
CA ALA A 512 2.90 -9.58 -29.25
C ALA A 512 2.79 -10.85 -30.11
N LYS A 513 3.56 -11.87 -29.78
CA LYS A 513 3.56 -13.15 -30.50
C LYS A 513 3.91 -14.32 -29.59
N ASP A 514 3.56 -15.51 -30.02
CA ASP A 514 3.98 -16.77 -29.41
C ASP A 514 5.50 -16.82 -29.17
N ALA A 515 5.92 -17.26 -27.99
CA ALA A 515 7.34 -17.39 -27.67
C ALA A 515 7.97 -18.56 -28.47
N PRO A 516 9.17 -18.39 -29.05
CA PRO A 516 9.74 -19.41 -29.94
C PRO A 516 10.38 -20.59 -29.18
N ASN A 517 10.11 -21.82 -29.64
CA ASN A 517 10.64 -23.09 -29.08
C ASN A 517 10.33 -23.27 -27.60
N ASP A 518 9.12 -22.90 -27.19
CA ASP A 518 8.68 -22.93 -25.83
C ASP A 518 7.65 -24.04 -25.57
N GLU A 519 7.50 -24.26 -24.28
CA GLU A 519 6.59 -25.21 -23.70
C GLU A 519 5.14 -24.64 -23.64
N GLY A 520 4.78 -23.72 -24.53
CA GLY A 520 3.47 -23.06 -24.52
C GLY A 520 3.23 -22.24 -23.27
N GLY A 521 2.11 -21.50 -23.26
CA GLY A 521 1.77 -20.59 -22.17
C GLY A 521 2.66 -19.35 -22.07
N ARG A 522 3.44 -19.01 -23.11
CA ARG A 522 4.32 -17.83 -23.10
C ARG A 522 4.13 -16.96 -24.34
N LEU A 523 4.20 -15.65 -24.15
CA LEU A 523 4.16 -14.65 -25.21
C LEU A 523 5.41 -13.79 -25.16
N THR A 524 6.03 -13.57 -26.30
CA THR A 524 7.05 -12.53 -26.49
C THR A 524 6.38 -11.22 -26.88
N VAL A 525 6.56 -10.20 -26.07
CA VAL A 525 6.04 -8.84 -26.28
C VAL A 525 7.21 -7.91 -26.57
N THR A 526 7.10 -7.08 -27.60
CA THR A 526 8.17 -6.14 -28.01
C THR A 526 7.60 -4.75 -28.27
N TRP A 527 8.40 -3.70 -28.05
CA TRP A 527 8.03 -2.30 -28.28
C TRP A 527 9.26 -1.44 -28.58
N THR A 528 9.05 -0.22 -29.09
CA THR A 528 10.08 0.81 -29.18
C THR A 528 10.24 1.51 -27.82
N PRO A 529 11.46 1.61 -27.25
CA PRO A 529 11.69 2.27 -25.96
C PRO A 529 11.16 3.70 -25.90
N SER A 530 10.70 4.11 -24.71
CA SER A 530 10.16 5.44 -24.45
C SER A 530 11.17 6.55 -24.75
N ILE A 531 10.66 7.68 -25.21
CA ILE A 531 11.44 8.90 -25.42
C ILE A 531 11.41 9.84 -24.20
N ALA A 532 10.65 9.49 -23.16
CA ALA A 532 10.57 10.26 -21.93
C ALA A 532 11.89 10.13 -21.15
N VAL A 533 12.41 11.26 -20.67
CA VAL A 533 13.71 11.32 -19.98
C VAL A 533 13.63 10.77 -18.56
N ASP A 534 12.44 10.83 -17.99
CA ASP A 534 12.04 10.44 -16.64
C ASP A 534 11.32 9.07 -16.60
N CYS A 535 11.36 8.29 -17.69
CA CYS A 535 10.89 6.92 -17.70
C CYS A 535 11.61 6.09 -16.62
N ALA A 536 10.85 5.43 -15.75
CA ALA A 536 11.36 4.52 -14.72
C ALA A 536 11.19 3.04 -15.09
N PHE A 537 10.01 2.63 -15.55
CA PHE A 537 9.74 1.25 -15.96
C PHE A 537 8.57 1.11 -16.93
N TYR A 538 8.38 -0.10 -17.45
CA TYR A 538 7.21 -0.48 -18.24
C TYR A 538 6.32 -1.47 -17.50
N THR A 539 5.01 -1.42 -17.76
CA THR A 539 4.05 -2.44 -17.33
C THR A 539 3.38 -3.05 -18.54
N VAL A 540 3.39 -4.39 -18.61
CA VAL A 540 2.69 -5.17 -19.61
C VAL A 540 1.33 -5.59 -19.07
N TRP A 541 0.30 -5.26 -19.84
CA TRP A 541 -1.11 -5.47 -19.50
C TRP A 541 -1.72 -6.49 -20.44
N LEU A 542 -2.39 -7.50 -19.88
CA LEU A 542 -3.08 -8.54 -20.65
C LEU A 542 -4.59 -8.54 -20.38
N HIS A 543 -5.37 -8.89 -21.39
CA HIS A 543 -6.79 -9.22 -21.25
C HIS A 543 -7.09 -10.52 -21.99
N GLU A 544 -7.72 -11.48 -21.31
CA GLU A 544 -8.07 -12.75 -21.92
C GLU A 544 -9.40 -12.67 -22.69
N LEU A 545 -9.34 -12.86 -24.01
CA LEU A 545 -10.53 -12.87 -24.87
C LEU A 545 -11.15 -14.28 -25.01
N GLY A 546 -10.39 -15.33 -24.69
CA GLY A 546 -10.83 -16.73 -24.64
C GLY A 546 -10.49 -17.57 -25.89
N ASP A 547 -11.09 -18.76 -26.01
CA ASP A 547 -10.88 -19.68 -27.15
C ASP A 547 -11.77 -19.30 -28.35
N ILE A 548 -11.26 -18.37 -29.17
CA ILE A 548 -11.91 -17.91 -30.41
C ILE A 548 -11.21 -18.42 -31.67
N GLN A 549 -10.32 -19.42 -31.53
CA GLN A 549 -9.50 -20.01 -32.61
C GLN A 549 -10.30 -20.66 -33.74
N SER A 550 -11.58 -20.97 -33.49
CA SER A 550 -12.48 -21.57 -34.48
C SER A 550 -12.99 -20.58 -35.54
N MET A 551 -12.67 -19.30 -35.37
CA MET A 551 -12.98 -18.19 -36.28
C MET A 551 -11.71 -17.89 -37.11
N ASP A 552 -11.84 -17.57 -38.41
CA ASP A 552 -10.68 -17.45 -39.32
C ASP A 552 -9.52 -16.60 -38.73
N GLN A 553 -8.28 -17.04 -39.02
CA GLN A 553 -7.03 -16.79 -38.27
C GLN A 553 -6.70 -15.34 -37.80
N PRO A 554 -5.88 -15.22 -36.72
CA PRO A 554 -5.23 -13.96 -36.29
C PRO A 554 -4.46 -13.28 -37.42
N GLY A 555 -4.52 -11.94 -37.47
CA GLY A 555 -3.81 -11.13 -38.48
C GLY A 555 -4.51 -10.94 -39.82
N GLN A 556 -5.81 -11.23 -39.95
CA GLN A 556 -6.64 -10.77 -41.08
C GLN A 556 -7.40 -9.49 -40.70
N ASP A 557 -7.18 -8.40 -41.45
CA ASP A 557 -7.85 -7.09 -41.24
C ASP A 557 -9.38 -7.11 -41.39
N ASP A 558 -9.94 -8.21 -41.92
CA ASP A 558 -11.37 -8.37 -42.22
C ASP A 558 -11.85 -9.77 -41.79
N GLY A 559 -12.88 -9.85 -40.94
CA GLY A 559 -13.47 -11.12 -40.50
C GLY A 559 -14.15 -11.04 -39.14
N PRO A 560 -14.88 -12.09 -38.72
CA PRO A 560 -15.57 -12.08 -37.45
C PRO A 560 -14.60 -12.12 -36.24
N TYR A 561 -13.38 -12.62 -36.42
CA TYR A 561 -12.29 -12.50 -35.43
C TYR A 561 -11.87 -11.04 -35.23
N ALA A 562 -11.51 -10.35 -36.32
CA ALA A 562 -11.09 -8.95 -36.27
C ALA A 562 -12.17 -8.01 -35.72
N THR A 563 -13.45 -8.31 -35.99
CA THR A 563 -14.57 -7.56 -35.38
C THR A 563 -14.61 -7.75 -33.86
N LEU A 564 -14.48 -8.98 -33.35
CA LEU A 564 -14.46 -9.23 -31.90
C LEU A 564 -13.28 -8.56 -31.20
N VAL A 565 -12.07 -8.65 -31.78
CA VAL A 565 -10.89 -7.97 -31.25
C VAL A 565 -11.10 -6.45 -31.25
N ALA A 566 -11.63 -5.89 -32.33
CA ALA A 566 -11.89 -4.45 -32.41
C ALA A 566 -12.96 -3.97 -31.42
N GLU A 567 -14.02 -4.76 -31.19
CA GLU A 567 -15.05 -4.50 -30.17
C GLU A 567 -14.42 -4.54 -28.77
N ALA A 568 -13.70 -5.61 -28.43
CA ALA A 568 -13.00 -5.72 -27.14
C ALA A 568 -11.98 -4.60 -26.91
N ILE A 569 -11.26 -4.16 -27.94
CA ILE A 569 -10.35 -3.02 -27.85
C ILE A 569 -11.12 -1.71 -27.58
N GLN A 570 -12.33 -1.53 -28.12
CA GLN A 570 -13.15 -0.35 -27.77
C GLN A 570 -13.64 -0.44 -26.33
N ASP A 571 -14.10 -1.61 -25.91
CA ASP A 571 -14.59 -1.88 -24.57
C ASP A 571 -13.47 -1.70 -23.50
N LEU A 572 -12.22 -2.05 -23.84
CA LEU A 572 -11.06 -1.77 -22.99
C LEU A 572 -10.75 -0.27 -22.89
N ARG A 573 -11.03 0.52 -23.94
CA ARG A 573 -10.77 1.97 -23.98
C ARG A 573 -11.86 2.79 -23.32
N ASP A 574 -13.09 2.29 -23.31
CA ASP A 574 -14.21 2.93 -22.60
C ASP A 574 -14.35 2.48 -21.14
N GLY A 575 -13.54 1.50 -20.71
CA GLY A 575 -13.47 0.99 -19.36
C GLY A 575 -14.51 -0.09 -19.03
N SER A 576 -15.27 -0.57 -20.02
CA SER A 576 -16.21 -1.69 -19.83
C SER A 576 -15.53 -3.06 -19.73
N LEU A 577 -14.32 -3.19 -20.28
CA LEU A 577 -13.39 -4.29 -20.00
C LEU A 577 -12.16 -3.76 -19.26
N ALA A 578 -11.56 -4.62 -18.44
CA ALA A 578 -10.37 -4.30 -17.66
C ALA A 578 -9.17 -5.12 -18.14
N PHE A 579 -8.01 -4.48 -18.17
CA PHE A 579 -6.73 -5.18 -18.23
C PHE A 579 -6.35 -5.71 -16.85
N GLU A 580 -5.62 -6.82 -16.85
CA GLU A 580 -4.90 -7.31 -15.69
C GLU A 580 -3.40 -7.09 -15.92
N GLU A 581 -2.71 -6.74 -14.84
CA GLU A 581 -1.25 -6.66 -14.87
C GLU A 581 -0.67 -8.06 -15.10
N SER A 582 0.36 -8.13 -15.93
CA SER A 582 1.07 -9.37 -16.25
C SER A 582 2.52 -9.27 -15.81
N LYS A 583 3.24 -8.20 -16.18
CA LYS A 583 4.65 -8.09 -15.86
C LYS A 583 5.15 -6.66 -15.79
N VAL A 584 5.99 -6.38 -14.80
CA VAL A 584 6.77 -5.15 -14.73
C VAL A 584 8.15 -5.35 -15.34
N VAL A 585 8.58 -4.41 -16.19
CA VAL A 585 9.92 -4.39 -16.80
C VAL A 585 10.64 -3.15 -16.31
N THR A 586 11.56 -3.35 -15.37
CA THR A 586 12.23 -2.30 -14.59
C THR A 586 13.28 -1.50 -15.37
N ASP A 587 13.60 -1.87 -16.61
CA ASP A 587 14.58 -1.20 -17.46
C ASP A 587 13.88 -0.43 -18.58
N CYS A 588 13.94 0.91 -18.53
CA CYS A 588 13.38 1.75 -19.59
C CYS A 588 14.13 1.67 -20.93
N SER A 589 15.32 1.08 -20.99
CA SER A 589 16.01 0.80 -22.26
C SER A 589 15.53 -0.50 -22.91
N ALA A 590 14.77 -1.34 -22.19
CA ALA A 590 14.20 -2.57 -22.70
C ALA A 590 13.25 -2.30 -23.87
N ASN A 591 13.29 -3.20 -24.86
CA ASN A 591 12.46 -3.16 -26.06
C ASN A 591 11.59 -4.41 -26.21
N GLY A 592 11.49 -5.22 -25.16
CA GLY A 592 10.70 -6.43 -25.14
C GLY A 592 10.86 -7.24 -23.86
N THR A 593 9.94 -8.16 -23.65
CA THR A 593 9.93 -9.13 -22.56
C THR A 593 9.20 -10.40 -22.96
N VAL A 594 9.27 -11.43 -22.12
CA VAL A 594 8.43 -12.62 -22.21
C VAL A 594 7.49 -12.62 -21.02
N VAL A 595 6.21 -12.86 -21.28
CA VAL A 595 5.14 -12.98 -20.29
C VAL A 595 4.53 -14.37 -20.31
N ASP A 596 4.20 -14.90 -19.15
CA ASP A 596 3.74 -16.27 -18.91
C ASP A 596 2.57 -16.36 -17.91
N ASP A 597 2.18 -15.24 -17.32
CA ASP A 597 1.01 -15.12 -16.48
C ASP A 597 0.15 -13.88 -16.78
N ILE A 598 -1.08 -13.89 -16.28
CA ILE A 598 -2.04 -12.78 -16.28
C ILE A 598 -2.74 -12.73 -14.91
N GLY A 599 -2.52 -11.67 -14.14
CA GLY A 599 -3.10 -11.52 -12.80
C GLY A 599 -2.79 -12.71 -11.88
N GLY A 600 -1.55 -13.21 -11.93
CA GLY A 600 -1.07 -14.35 -11.14
C GLY A 600 -1.53 -15.73 -11.65
N ARG A 601 -2.05 -15.83 -12.87
CA ARG A 601 -2.55 -17.08 -13.47
C ARG A 601 -1.80 -17.38 -14.76
N GLU A 602 -1.35 -18.62 -14.94
CA GLU A 602 -0.63 -19.04 -16.16
C GLU A 602 -1.47 -18.81 -17.44
N LEU A 603 -0.81 -18.41 -18.52
CA LEU A 603 -1.46 -18.28 -19.83
C LEU A 603 -1.82 -19.66 -20.39
N VAL A 604 -2.99 -19.74 -21.03
CA VAL A 604 -3.54 -20.99 -21.56
C VAL A 604 -3.29 -21.07 -23.07
N ASP A 605 -2.59 -22.14 -23.48
CA ASP A 605 -2.37 -22.45 -24.89
C ASP A 605 -3.65 -22.42 -25.73
N GLY A 606 -3.57 -21.76 -26.88
CA GLY A 606 -4.68 -21.65 -27.83
C GLY A 606 -5.76 -20.64 -27.45
N ARG A 607 -5.61 -19.86 -26.37
CA ARG A 607 -6.49 -18.71 -26.08
C ARG A 607 -5.92 -17.41 -26.66
N THR A 608 -6.80 -16.52 -27.07
CA THR A 608 -6.41 -15.17 -27.54
C THR A 608 -6.28 -14.22 -26.36
N TYR A 609 -5.16 -13.51 -26.30
CA TYR A 609 -4.86 -12.47 -25.35
C TYR A 609 -4.68 -11.14 -26.08
N LEU A 610 -5.23 -10.06 -25.50
CA LEU A 610 -4.97 -8.69 -25.92
C LEU A 610 -3.86 -8.13 -25.04
N VAL A 611 -2.86 -7.49 -25.64
CA VAL A 611 -1.65 -7.02 -24.97
C VAL A 611 -1.46 -5.52 -25.18
N ALA A 612 -1.21 -4.80 -24.09
CA ALA A 612 -0.81 -3.40 -24.11
C ALA A 612 0.43 -3.19 -23.24
N VAL A 613 1.22 -2.15 -23.53
CA VAL A 613 2.40 -1.78 -22.72
C VAL A 613 2.35 -0.29 -22.42
N THR A 614 2.47 0.06 -21.14
CA THR A 614 2.54 1.46 -20.67
C THR A 614 3.91 1.73 -20.07
N ALA A 615 4.33 3.00 -20.11
CA ALA A 615 5.55 3.47 -19.45
C ALA A 615 5.16 4.32 -18.24
N HIS A 616 5.87 4.11 -17.14
CA HIS A 616 5.75 4.85 -15.89
C HIS A 616 6.97 5.75 -15.72
N ASP A 617 6.77 6.95 -15.17
CA ASP A 617 7.89 7.80 -14.77
C ASP A 617 8.34 7.52 -13.32
N VAL A 618 9.34 8.26 -12.84
CA VAL A 618 9.87 8.13 -11.47
C VAL A 618 8.87 8.52 -10.37
N TRP A 619 7.79 9.23 -10.69
CA TRP A 619 6.68 9.55 -9.78
C TRP A 619 5.48 8.61 -9.95
N LEU A 620 5.65 7.55 -10.74
CA LEU A 620 4.63 6.56 -11.09
C LEU A 620 3.48 7.11 -11.95
N ASN A 621 3.65 8.29 -12.56
CA ASN A 621 2.67 8.80 -13.52
C ASN A 621 2.61 7.88 -14.74
N VAL A 622 1.39 7.54 -15.16
CA VAL A 622 1.13 6.65 -16.28
C VAL A 622 -0.18 7.04 -16.99
N ASP A 623 -0.23 6.84 -18.31
CA ASP A 623 -1.46 6.99 -19.09
C ASP A 623 -2.24 5.67 -19.12
N LEU A 624 -3.11 5.47 -18.11
CA LEU A 624 -4.01 4.31 -18.03
C LEU A 624 -5.28 4.47 -18.85
N SER A 625 -5.52 5.64 -19.47
CA SER A 625 -6.72 5.85 -20.29
C SER A 625 -6.72 5.02 -21.57
N LEU A 626 -5.56 4.42 -21.91
CA LEU A 626 -5.32 3.68 -23.14
C LEU A 626 -5.90 4.45 -24.33
N GLY A 627 -5.62 5.75 -24.41
CA GLY A 627 -6.14 6.65 -25.44
C GLY A 627 -5.81 6.16 -26.85
N GLN A 628 -6.40 6.78 -27.89
CA GLN A 628 -6.29 6.29 -29.28
C GLN A 628 -4.85 6.05 -29.79
N ASP A 629 -3.86 6.65 -29.14
CA ASP A 629 -2.44 6.51 -29.48
C ASP A 629 -1.75 5.28 -28.85
N THR A 630 -2.39 4.61 -27.88
CA THR A 630 -1.92 3.36 -27.28
C THR A 630 -2.24 2.18 -28.19
N ILE A 631 -1.20 1.40 -28.52
CA ILE A 631 -1.31 0.20 -29.36
C ILE A 631 -1.73 -0.98 -28.48
N ILE A 632 -2.78 -1.69 -28.89
CA ILE A 632 -3.22 -2.94 -28.29
C ILE A 632 -3.13 -4.00 -29.39
N ASP A 633 -2.35 -5.04 -29.15
CA ASP A 633 -2.10 -6.12 -30.11
C ASP A 633 -2.70 -7.45 -29.61
N ASP A 634 -2.94 -8.40 -30.50
CA ASP A 634 -3.49 -9.72 -30.15
C ASP A 634 -2.49 -10.86 -30.38
N ALA A 635 -2.40 -11.77 -29.42
CA ALA A 635 -1.47 -12.90 -29.48
C ALA A 635 -2.05 -14.18 -28.87
N ILE A 636 -1.50 -15.32 -29.28
CA ILE A 636 -1.91 -16.65 -28.82
C ILE A 636 -0.66 -17.47 -28.51
N PRO A 637 -0.52 -17.98 -27.27
CA PRO A 637 0.57 -18.89 -26.93
C PRO A 637 0.29 -20.30 -27.49
N TYR A 638 1.34 -20.96 -27.96
CA TYR A 638 1.30 -22.32 -28.46
C TYR A 638 2.53 -23.11 -28.02
N ARG A 639 2.30 -24.34 -27.57
CA ARG A 639 3.37 -25.35 -27.49
C ARG A 639 4.05 -25.58 -28.85
N ASN A 640 5.35 -25.28 -28.95
CA ASN A 640 6.08 -25.38 -30.22
C ASN A 640 7.50 -26.01 -30.15
N VAL A 641 7.90 -26.67 -29.03
CA VAL A 641 9.17 -27.46 -28.92
C VAL A 641 9.14 -28.85 -29.58
N VAL A 642 10.32 -29.35 -29.98
CA VAL A 642 10.56 -30.71 -30.53
C VAL A 642 10.96 -31.74 -29.46
N ASP A 643 11.58 -31.31 -28.35
CA ASP A 643 12.03 -32.18 -27.25
C ASP A 643 11.24 -31.82 -25.97
N GLU A 644 10.20 -32.58 -25.66
CA GLU A 644 9.35 -32.38 -24.47
C GLU A 644 10.07 -32.76 -23.17
N GLY A 645 9.93 -31.94 -22.13
CA GLY A 645 10.19 -32.34 -20.74
C GLY A 645 11.67 -32.39 -20.33
N VAL A 646 12.50 -31.48 -20.85
CA VAL A 646 13.86 -31.30 -20.36
C VAL A 646 13.80 -30.44 -19.10
N PRO A 647 14.09 -30.99 -17.91
CA PRO A 647 14.06 -30.20 -16.68
C PRO A 647 15.17 -29.13 -16.67
N PRO A 648 14.99 -28.05 -15.90
CA PRO A 648 16.04 -27.07 -15.65
C PRO A 648 17.35 -27.71 -15.18
N ALA A 649 18.47 -27.04 -15.45
CA ALA A 649 19.77 -27.48 -14.96
C ALA A 649 19.77 -27.58 -13.42
N ARG A 650 20.53 -28.55 -12.89
CA ARG A 650 20.75 -28.64 -11.44
C ARG A 650 21.55 -27.42 -10.98
N LEU A 651 21.31 -26.99 -9.75
CA LEU A 651 22.19 -26.02 -9.10
C LEU A 651 23.60 -26.60 -8.97
N GLU A 652 24.61 -25.75 -9.17
CA GLU A 652 26.02 -26.15 -9.09
C GLU A 652 26.50 -26.28 -7.64
N SER A 653 26.03 -25.39 -6.75
CA SER A 653 26.32 -25.38 -5.32
C SER A 653 25.05 -25.16 -4.49
N VAL A 654 25.03 -25.81 -3.33
CA VAL A 654 24.11 -25.58 -2.20
C VAL A 654 25.01 -25.65 -0.98
N GLU A 655 24.94 -24.67 -0.10
CA GLU A 655 25.72 -24.59 1.14
C GLU A 655 24.75 -24.55 2.33
N ALA A 656 25.17 -25.07 3.49
CA ALA A 656 24.36 -25.06 4.70
C ALA A 656 25.17 -24.56 5.89
N PHE A 657 24.57 -23.68 6.69
CA PHE A 657 25.16 -23.09 7.89
C PHE A 657 24.21 -23.17 9.07
N ASP A 658 24.75 -23.14 10.27
CA ASP A 658 23.97 -22.88 11.47
C ASP A 658 23.36 -21.46 11.42
N HIS A 659 22.16 -21.31 11.98
CA HIS A 659 21.48 -20.01 12.01
C HIS A 659 22.07 -19.13 13.11
N PRO A 660 22.40 -17.85 12.86
CA PRO A 660 22.98 -16.99 13.89
C PRO A 660 22.02 -16.69 15.05
N GLU A 661 22.59 -16.49 16.25
CA GLU A 661 21.90 -16.00 17.45
C GLU A 661 20.71 -16.84 17.95
N ASP A 662 20.61 -18.12 17.56
CA ASP A 662 19.57 -19.04 18.04
C ASP A 662 20.06 -20.01 19.13
N ASP A 663 19.15 -20.87 19.61
CA ASP A 663 19.43 -21.95 20.55
C ASP A 663 19.63 -23.31 19.85
N GLY A 664 20.12 -23.30 18.61
CA GLY A 664 20.33 -24.48 17.76
C GLY A 664 19.04 -25.07 17.19
N THR A 665 18.05 -24.22 16.91
CA THR A 665 16.73 -24.61 16.41
C THR A 665 16.56 -24.39 14.90
N ALA A 666 17.55 -23.81 14.23
CA ALA A 666 17.50 -23.52 12.80
C ALA A 666 18.82 -23.77 12.06
N VAL A 667 18.72 -23.90 10.73
CA VAL A 667 19.85 -24.02 9.79
C VAL A 667 19.54 -23.18 8.55
N ASP A 668 20.50 -22.42 8.07
CA ASP A 668 20.39 -21.64 6.84
C ASP A 668 20.89 -22.42 5.62
N VAL A 669 20.14 -22.35 4.52
CA VAL A 669 20.48 -22.98 3.23
C VAL A 669 20.75 -21.89 2.21
N VAL A 670 21.97 -21.88 1.66
CA VAL A 670 22.43 -20.89 0.71
C VAL A 670 22.58 -21.49 -0.68
N PHE A 671 22.03 -20.86 -1.71
CA PHE A 671 22.18 -21.34 -3.10
C PHE A 671 22.03 -20.22 -4.14
N ALA A 672 22.72 -20.37 -5.27
CA ALA A 672 22.63 -19.43 -6.38
C ALA A 672 21.33 -19.61 -7.19
N PRO A 673 20.78 -18.54 -7.78
CA PRO A 673 19.58 -18.62 -8.60
C PRO A 673 19.79 -19.39 -9.91
N SER A 674 18.74 -20.06 -10.36
CA SER A 674 18.65 -20.71 -11.67
C SER A 674 18.56 -19.66 -12.78
N ALA A 675 19.26 -19.90 -13.89
CA ALA A 675 19.17 -19.12 -15.12
C ALA A 675 18.19 -19.72 -16.15
N ALA A 676 17.24 -20.57 -15.72
CA ALA A 676 16.27 -21.18 -16.62
C ALA A 676 15.22 -20.17 -17.10
N ASP A 677 15.04 -20.04 -18.42
CA ASP A 677 14.10 -19.06 -18.99
C ASP A 677 12.62 -19.41 -18.73
N ASP A 678 12.31 -20.65 -18.34
CA ASP A 678 10.99 -21.20 -18.06
C ASP A 678 10.86 -21.66 -16.60
N PHE A 679 11.61 -21.04 -15.70
CA PHE A 679 11.56 -21.30 -14.27
C PHE A 679 10.12 -21.22 -13.73
N GLY A 680 9.76 -22.20 -12.89
CA GLY A 680 8.51 -22.18 -12.13
C GLY A 680 8.75 -21.93 -10.64
N HIS A 681 9.52 -22.79 -9.97
CA HIS A 681 9.78 -22.66 -8.53
C HIS A 681 10.99 -23.49 -8.07
N TYR A 682 11.53 -23.16 -6.89
CA TYR A 682 12.42 -24.04 -6.14
C TYR A 682 11.64 -24.86 -5.11
N LEU A 683 12.17 -26.04 -4.77
CA LEU A 683 11.86 -26.71 -3.50
C LEU A 683 13.15 -26.93 -2.71
N VAL A 684 13.20 -26.43 -1.49
CA VAL A 684 14.31 -26.59 -0.53
C VAL A 684 13.96 -27.72 0.44
N TRP A 685 14.81 -28.73 0.50
CA TRP A 685 14.60 -29.93 1.30
C TRP A 685 15.65 -30.03 2.40
N THR A 686 15.23 -30.34 3.62
CA THR A 686 16.10 -30.61 4.77
C THR A 686 15.86 -32.00 5.34
N PHE A 687 16.93 -32.71 5.68
CA PHE A 687 16.88 -34.08 6.18
C PHE A 687 17.86 -34.31 7.32
N THR A 688 17.53 -35.21 8.24
CA THR A 688 18.47 -35.63 9.30
C THR A 688 19.48 -36.70 8.84
N GLU A 689 19.46 -37.10 7.57
CA GLU A 689 20.42 -38.03 6.98
C GLU A 689 20.77 -37.60 5.54
N ALA A 690 21.98 -37.92 5.09
CA ALA A 690 22.48 -37.53 3.78
C ALA A 690 21.62 -38.10 2.64
N ILE A 691 21.05 -37.22 1.81
CA ILE A 691 20.14 -37.58 0.71
C ILE A 691 20.55 -36.87 -0.57
N THR A 692 20.75 -37.64 -1.64
CA THR A 692 21.04 -37.12 -2.98
C THR A 692 19.93 -37.40 -4.00
N ASN A 693 18.78 -37.90 -3.52
CA ASN A 693 17.64 -38.28 -4.34
C ASN A 693 16.33 -38.09 -3.57
N VAL A 694 15.47 -37.20 -4.05
CA VAL A 694 14.19 -36.83 -3.40
C VAL A 694 12.95 -37.42 -4.07
N SER A 695 13.13 -38.35 -5.02
CA SER A 695 12.03 -38.90 -5.83
C SER A 695 10.92 -39.58 -5.02
N ALA A 696 11.25 -40.15 -3.87
CA ALA A 696 10.28 -40.83 -3.01
C ALA A 696 9.26 -39.87 -2.37
N TRP A 697 9.62 -38.61 -2.15
CA TRP A 697 8.75 -37.61 -1.53
C TRP A 697 8.00 -36.79 -2.57
N HIS A 698 8.65 -36.46 -3.68
CA HIS A 698 8.02 -35.76 -4.79
C HIS A 698 6.81 -36.53 -5.39
N LEU A 699 6.90 -37.87 -5.51
CA LEU A 699 5.87 -38.69 -6.19
C LEU A 699 4.68 -39.11 -5.32
N ASN A 700 4.81 -39.14 -3.99
CA ASN A 700 3.78 -39.69 -3.10
C ASN A 700 2.79 -38.64 -2.55
N GLY A 701 2.91 -37.39 -3.02
CA GLY A 701 2.25 -36.25 -2.42
C GLY A 701 2.96 -35.86 -1.12
N MET A 702 3.22 -34.57 -0.94
CA MET A 702 3.67 -34.04 0.35
C MET A 702 2.68 -34.51 1.44
N PRO A 703 3.14 -34.91 2.63
CA PRO A 703 2.24 -35.20 3.74
C PRO A 703 1.27 -34.03 3.91
N SER A 704 -0.04 -34.30 3.89
CA SER A 704 -1.09 -33.29 3.68
C SER A 704 -1.17 -32.20 4.75
N ASP A 705 -0.40 -32.34 5.85
CA ASP A 705 -0.54 -31.53 7.05
C ASP A 705 0.83 -30.94 7.51
N SER A 706 1.90 -31.08 6.71
CA SER A 706 3.22 -30.50 7.01
C SER A 706 4.04 -30.37 5.73
N VAL A 707 4.44 -29.15 5.37
CA VAL A 707 5.22 -28.89 4.17
C VAL A 707 6.62 -29.49 4.33
N SER A 708 6.88 -30.66 3.75
CA SER A 708 8.19 -31.35 3.88
C SER A 708 9.34 -30.65 3.14
N ALA A 709 9.05 -29.61 2.36
CA ALA A 709 10.02 -28.83 1.60
C ALA A 709 9.51 -27.40 1.35
N LEU A 710 10.34 -26.40 1.60
CA LEU A 710 9.95 -25.00 1.36
C LEU A 710 9.88 -24.73 -0.15
N ARG A 711 8.75 -24.18 -0.62
CA ARG A 711 8.57 -23.73 -2.00
C ARG A 711 8.95 -22.25 -2.11
N ILE A 712 9.70 -21.90 -3.16
CA ILE A 712 10.06 -20.52 -3.49
C ILE A 712 9.69 -20.27 -4.94
N ASP A 713 8.73 -19.37 -5.16
CA ASP A 713 8.15 -19.07 -6.49
C ASP A 713 8.90 -17.97 -7.24
N THR A 714 9.83 -17.28 -6.57
CA THR A 714 10.57 -16.16 -7.17
C THR A 714 11.89 -16.63 -7.79
N GLN A 715 12.12 -16.29 -9.06
CA GLN A 715 13.43 -16.41 -9.71
C GLN A 715 14.26 -15.15 -9.43
N ARG A 716 14.99 -15.11 -8.32
CA ARG A 716 15.86 -13.95 -7.98
C ARG A 716 16.98 -13.84 -9.02
N ILE A 717 16.85 -12.96 -10.00
CA ILE A 717 17.92 -12.59 -10.94
C ILE A 717 18.09 -11.08 -10.84
N ASP A 718 18.81 -10.63 -9.82
CA ASP A 718 19.25 -9.24 -9.72
C ASP A 718 20.55 -9.05 -10.52
N ALA A 719 20.88 -7.79 -10.82
CA ALA A 719 22.11 -7.44 -11.55
C ALA A 719 23.40 -7.87 -10.81
N ASP A 720 23.28 -8.10 -9.50
CA ASP A 720 24.38 -8.42 -8.60
C ASP A 720 24.56 -9.95 -8.41
N GLY A 721 23.62 -10.78 -8.89
CA GLY A 721 23.70 -12.24 -8.84
C GLY A 721 23.60 -12.83 -7.44
N SER A 722 22.85 -12.18 -6.55
CA SER A 722 22.77 -12.53 -5.13
C SER A 722 22.23 -13.95 -4.92
N SER A 723 22.84 -14.70 -3.99
CA SER A 723 22.35 -16.02 -3.59
C SER A 723 21.08 -15.90 -2.73
N PHE A 724 20.26 -16.95 -2.72
CA PHE A 724 19.24 -17.15 -1.70
C PHE A 724 19.89 -17.61 -0.42
N GLU A 725 19.36 -17.14 0.71
CA GLU A 725 19.69 -17.62 2.05
C GLU A 725 18.38 -17.90 2.79
N ILE A 726 18.12 -19.17 3.09
CA ILE A 726 16.81 -19.64 3.55
C ILE A 726 16.97 -20.34 4.88
N THR A 727 16.33 -19.81 5.91
CA THR A 727 16.29 -20.43 7.24
C THR A 727 15.28 -21.57 7.29
N MET A 728 15.73 -22.72 7.78
CA MET A 728 14.94 -23.94 7.93
C MET A 728 14.90 -24.34 9.40
N ASN A 729 13.71 -24.53 9.96
CA ASN A 729 13.49 -24.89 11.38
C ASN A 729 13.07 -26.35 11.58
N GLU A 730 12.77 -27.04 10.48
CA GLU A 730 12.33 -28.43 10.48
C GLU A 730 13.15 -29.24 9.50
N ALA A 731 13.25 -30.55 9.76
CA ALA A 731 13.90 -31.49 8.88
C ALA A 731 13.09 -32.79 8.80
N MET A 732 13.16 -33.43 7.64
CA MET A 732 12.62 -34.78 7.47
C MET A 732 13.49 -35.80 8.21
N HIS A 733 12.88 -36.51 9.15
CA HIS A 733 13.52 -37.56 9.94
C HIS A 733 12.97 -38.94 9.62
N ARG A 734 13.86 -39.92 9.59
CA ARG A 734 13.51 -41.32 9.38
C ARG A 734 13.22 -42.04 10.69
N ASN A 735 11.95 -42.34 10.92
CA ASN A 735 11.49 -43.10 12.09
C ASN A 735 12.04 -44.53 12.11
N GLN A 736 12.06 -45.13 13.31
CA GLN A 736 12.57 -46.49 13.51
C GLN A 736 11.83 -47.57 12.70
N ASP A 737 10.56 -47.32 12.35
CA ASP A 737 9.74 -48.20 11.51
C ASP A 737 10.00 -48.03 10.01
N GLY A 738 10.89 -47.09 9.65
CA GLY A 738 11.28 -46.78 8.27
C GLY A 738 10.37 -45.76 7.58
N THR A 739 9.38 -45.21 8.28
CA THR A 739 8.57 -44.08 7.79
C THR A 739 9.33 -42.77 7.95
N TRP A 740 8.85 -41.72 7.29
CA TRP A 740 9.40 -40.37 7.42
C TRP A 740 8.38 -39.47 8.09
N SER A 741 8.85 -38.61 8.98
CA SER A 741 8.08 -37.54 9.59
C SER A 741 8.93 -36.28 9.65
N VAL A 742 8.28 -35.13 9.51
CA VAL A 742 8.91 -33.84 9.79
C VAL A 742 9.13 -33.74 11.31
N VAL A 743 10.31 -33.29 11.71
CA VAL A 743 10.67 -33.02 13.12
C VAL A 743 11.32 -31.65 13.22
N PRO A 744 11.16 -30.95 14.35
CA PRO A 744 11.89 -29.71 14.59
C PRO A 744 13.39 -29.98 14.68
N ILE A 745 14.19 -29.03 14.19
CA ILE A 745 15.64 -29.01 14.36
C ILE A 745 15.95 -28.67 15.82
N VAL A 746 17.00 -29.29 16.37
CA VAL A 746 17.44 -29.10 17.76
C VAL A 746 18.96 -29.13 17.84
N ASP A 747 19.51 -28.49 18.88
CA ASP A 747 20.95 -28.38 19.12
C ASP A 747 21.69 -29.73 18.97
N GLY A 748 22.80 -29.70 18.24
CA GLY A 748 23.65 -30.84 17.89
C GLY A 748 23.11 -31.75 16.78
N MET A 749 21.99 -31.41 16.14
CA MET A 749 21.46 -32.16 15.00
C MET A 749 22.22 -31.80 13.71
N THR A 750 22.67 -32.80 12.96
CA THR A 750 23.19 -32.61 11.60
C THR A 750 22.02 -32.58 10.61
N VAL A 751 21.89 -31.49 9.88
CA VAL A 751 20.86 -31.25 8.86
C VAL A 751 21.52 -31.24 7.49
N HIS A 752 20.99 -32.04 6.57
CA HIS A 752 21.43 -32.12 5.18
C HIS A 752 20.42 -31.37 4.30
N ALA A 753 20.91 -30.44 3.48
CA ALA A 753 20.10 -29.63 2.59
C ALA A 753 20.26 -30.05 1.12
N ALA A 754 19.17 -29.98 0.35
CA ALA A 754 19.17 -30.16 -1.09
C ALA A 754 18.11 -29.25 -1.73
N VAL A 755 18.38 -28.75 -2.94
CA VAL A 755 17.42 -27.87 -3.65
C VAL A 755 17.11 -28.45 -5.02
N THR A 756 15.83 -28.41 -5.40
CA THR A 756 15.36 -28.79 -6.74
C THR A 756 14.75 -27.60 -7.47
N VAL A 757 15.09 -27.45 -8.75
CA VAL A 757 14.55 -26.41 -9.64
C VAL A 757 13.50 -27.03 -10.54
N HIS A 758 12.31 -26.43 -10.58
CA HIS A 758 11.19 -26.85 -11.43
C HIS A 758 10.93 -25.78 -12.48
N ASP A 759 10.55 -26.20 -13.68
CA ASP A 759 9.98 -25.29 -14.68
C ASP A 759 8.47 -25.09 -14.47
N LEU A 760 7.87 -24.21 -15.28
CA LEU A 760 6.42 -23.93 -15.28
C LEU A 760 5.56 -25.20 -15.51
N ARG A 761 6.11 -26.24 -16.15
CA ARG A 761 5.40 -27.50 -16.38
C ARG A 761 5.67 -28.55 -15.28
N GLY A 762 6.49 -28.23 -14.29
CA GLY A 762 6.89 -29.11 -13.20
C GLY A 762 7.90 -30.18 -13.60
N ASN A 763 8.63 -30.05 -14.71
CA ASN A 763 9.75 -30.94 -14.97
C ASN A 763 10.92 -30.61 -14.02
N VAL A 764 11.54 -31.64 -13.45
CA VAL A 764 12.57 -31.48 -12.42
C VAL A 764 13.58 -32.62 -12.41
N HIS A 765 14.82 -32.31 -12.04
CA HIS A 765 15.80 -33.31 -11.62
C HIS A 765 15.61 -33.68 -10.15
N LEU A 766 15.31 -34.96 -9.87
CA LEU A 766 15.06 -35.46 -8.51
C LEU A 766 16.25 -36.21 -7.91
N ASP A 767 17.33 -36.40 -8.65
CA ASP A 767 18.50 -37.16 -8.25
C ASP A 767 19.83 -36.53 -8.70
N GLY A 768 20.92 -36.92 -8.03
CA GLY A 768 22.24 -36.36 -8.29
C GLY A 768 22.32 -34.86 -7.97
N LEU A 769 21.57 -34.43 -6.95
CA LEU A 769 21.51 -33.05 -6.50
C LEU A 769 22.81 -32.62 -5.82
N ALA A 770 23.13 -31.33 -5.89
CA ALA A 770 24.09 -30.71 -4.99
C ALA A 770 23.50 -30.69 -3.58
N THR A 771 24.32 -31.00 -2.58
CA THR A 771 23.91 -31.13 -1.19
C THR A 771 25.04 -30.68 -0.28
N ASP A 772 24.68 -30.07 0.83
CA ASP A 772 25.61 -29.78 1.92
C ASP A 772 24.96 -30.07 3.27
N SER A 773 25.70 -29.92 4.37
CA SER A 773 25.18 -30.14 5.71
C SER A 773 25.79 -29.25 6.76
N ALA A 774 24.94 -28.78 7.67
CA ALA A 774 25.33 -28.05 8.87
C ALA A 774 24.96 -28.83 10.13
N VAL A 775 25.64 -28.54 11.23
CA VAL A 775 25.22 -28.89 12.58
C VAL A 775 24.52 -27.68 13.16
N ALA A 776 23.28 -27.84 13.64
CA ALA A 776 22.59 -26.81 14.40
C ALA A 776 23.24 -26.66 15.80
N ILE A 777 23.55 -25.44 16.24
CA ILE A 777 24.36 -25.15 17.42
C ILE A 777 23.67 -24.10 18.29
N ASP A 778 23.58 -24.34 19.61
CA ASP A 778 23.19 -23.30 20.58
C ASP A 778 24.27 -22.21 20.68
N ASN A 779 24.09 -21.14 19.90
CA ASN A 779 24.99 -20.00 19.81
C ASN A 779 25.10 -19.21 21.13
N VAL A 780 24.09 -19.29 22.00
CA VAL A 780 24.15 -18.63 23.31
C VAL A 780 25.12 -19.35 24.25
N ALA A 781 25.29 -20.66 24.05
CA ALA A 781 26.15 -21.52 24.87
C ALA A 781 27.51 -21.84 24.24
N ASP A 782 27.68 -21.63 22.93
CA ASP A 782 28.90 -22.01 22.22
C ASP A 782 30.14 -21.20 22.65
N ARG A 783 31.28 -21.91 22.67
CA ARG A 783 32.61 -21.38 23.02
C ARG A 783 33.71 -21.96 22.13
N GLU A 784 33.37 -22.69 21.06
CA GLU A 784 34.32 -23.42 20.24
C GLU A 784 34.63 -22.66 18.94
N ALA A 785 35.71 -21.88 18.98
CA ALA A 785 36.15 -21.13 17.80
C ALA A 785 36.44 -22.03 16.58
N PRO A 786 36.09 -21.59 15.36
CA PRO A 786 36.41 -22.28 14.13
C PRO A 786 37.93 -22.49 13.93
N ASP A 787 38.26 -23.53 13.17
CA ASP A 787 39.63 -23.84 12.82
C ASP A 787 40.30 -22.71 12.02
N ARG A 788 41.62 -22.56 12.19
CA ARG A 788 42.41 -21.53 11.48
C ARG A 788 42.53 -21.87 10.00
N ILE A 789 42.38 -20.86 9.15
CA ILE A 789 42.70 -20.96 7.72
C ILE A 789 44.19 -21.25 7.53
N GLN A 790 44.50 -22.34 6.83
CA GLN A 790 45.88 -22.81 6.60
C GLN A 790 46.43 -22.42 5.23
N ASP A 791 45.59 -22.46 4.20
CA ASP A 791 46.00 -22.26 2.81
C ASP A 791 45.51 -20.90 2.32
N LEU A 792 46.44 -19.95 2.23
CA LEU A 792 46.20 -18.60 1.70
C LEU A 792 47.08 -18.36 0.47
N VAL A 793 46.49 -17.80 -0.56
CA VAL A 793 47.17 -17.37 -1.78
C VAL A 793 46.87 -15.89 -1.98
N ALA A 794 47.92 -15.08 -2.10
CA ALA A 794 47.78 -13.68 -2.46
C ALA A 794 48.59 -13.38 -3.71
N THR A 795 47.97 -12.70 -4.67
CA THR A 795 48.58 -12.27 -5.93
C THR A 795 48.36 -10.79 -6.14
N ASP A 796 49.18 -10.21 -7.00
CA ASP A 796 48.99 -8.86 -7.48
C ASP A 796 47.69 -8.74 -8.30
N ARG A 797 47.01 -7.59 -8.22
CA ARG A 797 45.82 -7.33 -9.04
C ARG A 797 46.29 -6.86 -10.43
N PRO A 798 45.88 -7.53 -11.52
CA PRO A 798 46.31 -7.12 -12.85
C PRO A 798 45.65 -5.80 -13.28
N GLU A 799 46.36 -5.02 -14.10
CA GLU A 799 45.86 -3.79 -14.73
C GLU A 799 45.43 -2.71 -13.72
N ASP A 800 46.18 -2.58 -12.62
CA ASP A 800 45.95 -1.55 -11.60
C ASP A 800 47.15 -0.60 -11.42
N ASP A 801 47.00 0.37 -10.52
CA ASP A 801 48.03 1.36 -10.17
C ASP A 801 48.90 0.92 -8.97
N GLY A 802 48.89 -0.38 -8.64
CA GLY A 802 49.63 -0.97 -7.54
C GLY A 802 49.07 -0.65 -6.16
N ARG A 803 47.76 -0.37 -6.05
CA ARG A 803 47.07 -0.13 -4.77
C ARG A 803 46.20 -1.30 -4.32
N ALA A 804 46.11 -2.40 -5.05
CA ALA A 804 45.31 -3.55 -4.64
C ALA A 804 46.06 -4.88 -4.81
N VAL A 805 45.65 -5.87 -4.01
CA VAL A 805 46.06 -7.26 -4.14
C VAL A 805 44.83 -8.16 -4.15
N LEU A 806 44.96 -9.32 -4.77
CA LEU A 806 43.94 -10.37 -4.80
C LEU A 806 44.28 -11.43 -3.75
N LEU A 807 43.29 -11.82 -2.95
CA LEU A 807 43.40 -12.83 -1.90
C LEU A 807 42.42 -13.97 -2.17
N GLU A 808 42.92 -15.20 -2.07
CA GLU A 808 42.15 -16.44 -2.14
C GLU A 808 42.52 -17.34 -0.96
N PHE A 809 41.52 -18.04 -0.41
CA PHE A 809 41.71 -19.06 0.62
C PHE A 809 40.62 -20.11 0.54
N LEU A 810 40.83 -21.26 1.17
CA LEU A 810 39.77 -22.26 1.32
C LEU A 810 38.87 -21.86 2.51
N PRO A 811 37.54 -21.68 2.32
CA PRO A 811 36.61 -21.41 3.42
C PRO A 811 36.66 -22.45 4.54
N SER A 812 36.24 -22.05 5.74
CA SER A 812 36.11 -22.92 6.90
C SER A 812 35.03 -23.99 6.67
N THR A 813 35.19 -25.14 7.31
CA THR A 813 34.17 -26.22 7.32
C THR A 813 33.33 -26.22 8.60
N ALA A 814 33.47 -25.22 9.46
CA ALA A 814 32.61 -25.05 10.63
C ALA A 814 31.21 -24.64 10.17
N SER A 815 30.17 -25.10 10.87
CA SER A 815 28.78 -24.84 10.49
C SER A 815 28.32 -23.44 10.86
N ASP A 816 28.88 -22.88 11.91
CA ASP A 816 28.53 -21.63 12.59
C ASP A 816 29.44 -20.45 12.19
N VAL A 817 29.98 -20.46 10.97
CA VAL A 817 30.79 -19.33 10.49
C VAL A 817 29.91 -18.10 10.29
N ASP A 818 30.30 -17.00 10.93
CA ASP A 818 29.68 -15.68 10.76
C ASP A 818 30.40 -14.87 9.68
N ALA A 819 31.71 -14.68 9.87
CA ALA A 819 32.51 -13.83 8.99
C ALA A 819 33.98 -14.23 8.93
N TYR A 820 34.64 -13.78 7.86
CA TYR A 820 36.10 -13.83 7.72
C TYR A 820 36.70 -12.43 7.83
N GLU A 821 37.54 -12.22 8.85
CA GLU A 821 38.27 -10.99 9.07
C GLU A 821 39.66 -11.06 8.41
N VAL A 822 39.91 -10.19 7.43
CA VAL A 822 41.20 -10.06 6.75
C VAL A 822 42.05 -9.00 7.43
N TYR A 823 43.21 -9.39 7.96
CA TYR A 823 44.18 -8.49 8.56
C TYR A 823 45.39 -8.28 7.66
N VAL A 824 45.81 -7.03 7.49
CA VAL A 824 46.88 -6.64 6.58
C VAL A 824 47.87 -5.73 7.30
N LEU A 825 49.14 -6.14 7.34
CA LEU A 825 50.22 -5.38 7.96
C LEU A 825 51.44 -5.30 7.04
N SER A 826 52.23 -4.23 7.19
CA SER A 826 53.50 -4.02 6.46
C SER A 826 54.67 -4.87 6.98
N ALA A 827 54.46 -5.66 8.04
CA ALA A 827 55.46 -6.55 8.61
C ALA A 827 54.86 -7.94 8.90
N PRO A 828 55.66 -9.02 8.85
CA PRO A 828 55.17 -10.36 9.17
C PRO A 828 54.62 -10.42 10.59
N PHE A 829 53.46 -11.05 10.74
CA PHE A 829 52.81 -11.28 12.03
C PHE A 829 52.27 -12.72 12.09
N ASN A 830 51.89 -13.17 13.27
CA ASN A 830 51.21 -14.46 13.47
C ASN A 830 50.15 -14.38 14.58
N ARG A 831 49.76 -13.16 14.93
CA ARG A 831 48.78 -12.86 15.95
C ARG A 831 48.18 -11.48 15.72
N VAL A 832 46.92 -11.32 16.09
CA VAL A 832 46.20 -10.05 16.13
C VAL A 832 45.74 -9.76 17.55
N SER A 833 45.48 -8.50 17.88
CA SER A 833 44.88 -8.14 19.16
C SER A 833 43.37 -8.15 19.06
N GLU A 834 42.69 -8.44 20.16
CA GLU A 834 41.22 -8.54 20.26
C GLU A 834 40.47 -7.25 19.87
N GLY A 835 41.13 -6.08 19.90
CA GLY A 835 40.59 -4.82 19.41
C GLY A 835 41.28 -4.26 18.16
N ALA A 836 41.95 -5.12 17.38
CA ALA A 836 42.47 -4.70 16.08
C ALA A 836 41.31 -4.56 15.09
N SER A 837 41.35 -3.54 14.25
CA SER A 837 40.41 -3.41 13.14
C SER A 837 40.88 -4.28 11.97
N PRO A 838 40.02 -5.14 11.41
CA PRO A 838 40.35 -5.82 10.15
C PRO A 838 40.43 -4.79 9.02
N SER A 839 41.19 -5.14 7.98
CA SER A 839 41.22 -4.35 6.75
C SER A 839 39.94 -4.54 5.94
N LEU A 840 39.39 -5.75 5.97
CA LEU A 840 38.18 -6.15 5.27
C LEU A 840 37.49 -7.24 6.10
N ILE A 841 36.17 -7.18 6.17
CA ILE A 841 35.33 -8.24 6.72
C ILE A 841 34.58 -8.82 5.53
N LEU A 842 34.60 -10.14 5.40
CA LEU A 842 33.90 -10.87 4.36
C LEU A 842 32.80 -11.71 5.01
N ASP A 843 31.68 -11.85 4.30
CA ASP A 843 30.58 -12.71 4.70
C ASP A 843 30.98 -14.20 4.69
N ARG A 844 30.16 -15.06 5.30
CA ARG A 844 30.39 -16.51 5.39
C ARG A 844 30.50 -17.24 4.04
N THR A 845 30.05 -16.62 2.94
CA THR A 845 30.15 -17.13 1.55
C THR A 845 30.93 -16.18 0.62
N PRO A 846 32.25 -15.96 0.86
CA PRO A 846 33.01 -14.96 0.13
C PRO A 846 33.22 -15.31 -1.35
N ASN A 847 33.00 -14.34 -2.23
CA ASN A 847 33.32 -14.45 -3.65
C ASN A 847 34.83 -14.27 -3.87
N PHE A 848 35.46 -15.25 -4.53
CA PHE A 848 36.90 -15.23 -4.83
C PHE A 848 37.20 -14.89 -6.30
N PRO A 849 38.32 -14.20 -6.59
CA PRO A 849 39.30 -13.65 -5.64
C PRO A 849 38.82 -12.36 -4.96
N VAL A 850 39.19 -12.20 -3.69
CA VAL A 850 38.86 -11.01 -2.88
C VAL A 850 39.85 -9.90 -3.14
N VAL A 851 39.38 -8.67 -3.37
CA VAL A 851 40.23 -7.48 -3.54
C VAL A 851 40.55 -6.86 -2.18
N VAL A 852 41.82 -6.59 -1.92
CA VAL A 852 42.31 -5.95 -0.69
C VAL A 852 43.16 -4.73 -1.06
N ASP A 853 42.73 -3.54 -0.66
CA ASP A 853 43.30 -2.25 -1.08
C ASP A 853 43.80 -1.36 0.08
N ARG A 854 43.68 -1.86 1.33
CA ARG A 854 44.05 -1.14 2.55
C ARG A 854 44.84 -2.02 3.53
N TYR A 855 45.50 -1.34 4.46
CA TYR A 855 46.04 -1.91 5.68
C TYR A 855 44.97 -1.92 6.78
N SER A 856 45.17 -2.77 7.79
CA SER A 856 44.30 -2.81 8.99
C SER A 856 44.26 -1.51 9.81
N ASP A 857 45.12 -0.53 9.52
CA ASP A 857 45.06 0.82 10.11
C ASP A 857 44.27 1.83 9.26
N GLY A 858 43.68 1.38 8.14
CA GLY A 858 42.88 2.16 7.21
C GLY A 858 43.69 2.90 6.13
N SER A 859 45.03 2.84 6.15
CA SER A 859 45.86 3.43 5.09
C SER A 859 45.82 2.58 3.81
N SER A 860 45.92 3.22 2.64
CA SER A 860 45.97 2.52 1.34
C SER A 860 47.25 1.73 1.15
N LEU A 861 47.21 0.66 0.35
CA LEU A 861 48.42 -0.04 -0.06
C LEU A 861 49.29 0.85 -0.99
N GLU A 862 50.58 0.54 -1.04
CA GLU A 862 51.56 1.26 -1.85
C GLU A 862 52.27 0.30 -2.81
N ALA A 863 52.39 0.73 -4.08
CA ALA A 863 53.06 -0.04 -5.11
C ALA A 863 54.51 -0.40 -4.72
N GLY A 864 54.84 -1.68 -4.85
CA GLY A 864 56.17 -2.24 -4.55
C GLY A 864 56.46 -2.48 -3.06
N VAL A 865 55.53 -2.19 -2.15
CA VAL A 865 55.68 -2.48 -0.72
C VAL A 865 55.10 -3.86 -0.41
N THR A 866 55.93 -4.77 0.12
CA THR A 866 55.45 -6.10 0.52
C THR A 866 54.50 -5.99 1.70
N VAL A 867 53.29 -6.54 1.53
CA VAL A 867 52.26 -6.65 2.54
C VAL A 867 52.16 -8.09 3.03
N HIS A 868 51.72 -8.26 4.27
CA HIS A 868 51.46 -9.56 4.90
C HIS A 868 49.97 -9.64 5.23
N LEU A 869 49.30 -10.71 4.81
CA LEU A 869 47.86 -10.91 5.01
C LEU A 869 47.62 -12.16 5.87
N ALA A 870 46.64 -12.08 6.77
CA ALA A 870 46.09 -13.21 7.52
C ALA A 870 44.56 -13.17 7.46
N VAL A 871 43.92 -14.34 7.50
CA VAL A 871 42.46 -14.46 7.59
C VAL A 871 42.10 -15.11 8.93
N VAL A 872 41.19 -14.49 9.67
CA VAL A 872 40.64 -15.00 10.92
C VAL A 872 39.18 -15.35 10.67
N VAL A 873 38.79 -16.58 10.97
CA VAL A 873 37.39 -17.01 10.95
C VAL A 873 36.79 -16.72 12.31
N ARG A 874 35.60 -16.13 12.32
CA ARG A 874 34.80 -15.88 13.52
C ARG A 874 33.48 -16.62 13.39
N ASP A 875 33.07 -17.28 14.46
CA ASP A 875 31.72 -17.87 14.54
C ASP A 875 30.66 -16.83 14.94
N THR A 876 29.39 -17.20 14.79
CA THR A 876 28.18 -16.45 15.19
C THR A 876 28.16 -16.09 16.67
N SER A 877 28.83 -16.87 17.51
CA SER A 877 29.00 -16.62 18.95
C SER A 877 30.16 -15.66 19.27
N GLY A 878 30.88 -15.20 18.24
CA GLY A 878 32.01 -14.30 18.31
C GLY A 878 33.35 -14.94 18.70
N ASN A 879 33.46 -16.26 18.81
CA ASN A 879 34.73 -16.92 19.10
C ASN A 879 35.62 -16.96 17.84
N ALA A 880 36.92 -16.76 18.05
CA ALA A 880 37.91 -16.76 16.99
C ALA A 880 39.30 -17.09 17.52
N HIS A 881 40.14 -17.67 16.67
CA HIS A 881 41.55 -17.88 16.95
C HIS A 881 42.39 -16.66 16.53
N LEU A 882 42.88 -15.87 17.49
CA LEU A 882 43.67 -14.65 17.21
C LEU A 882 45.19 -14.84 17.26
N THR A 883 45.67 -16.06 17.52
CA THR A 883 47.11 -16.38 17.61
C THR A 883 47.47 -17.61 16.79
N ASP A 884 48.75 -17.72 16.44
CA ASP A 884 49.30 -18.79 15.60
C ASP A 884 48.66 -18.78 14.20
N LEU A 885 48.43 -17.57 13.67
CA LEU A 885 47.85 -17.35 12.36
C LEU A 885 48.84 -17.67 11.25
N THR A 886 48.33 -18.22 10.15
CA THR A 886 49.08 -18.37 8.90
C THR A 886 49.01 -17.08 8.11
N THR A 887 50.16 -16.62 7.60
CA THR A 887 50.25 -15.39 6.81
C THR A 887 50.83 -15.63 5.43
N VAL A 888 50.22 -15.02 4.41
CA VAL A 888 50.76 -14.93 3.05
C VAL A 888 51.38 -13.55 2.81
N SER A 889 52.25 -13.41 1.82
CA SER A 889 52.90 -12.13 1.51
C SER A 889 52.97 -11.89 0.02
N VAL A 890 52.66 -10.67 -0.39
CA VAL A 890 52.61 -10.22 -1.79
C VAL A 890 53.03 -8.75 -1.84
N ALA A 891 53.47 -8.26 -2.99
CA ALA A 891 53.71 -6.83 -3.21
C ALA A 891 52.85 -6.40 -4.40
N PRO A 892 51.96 -5.40 -4.24
CA PRO A 892 51.19 -4.88 -5.35
C PRO A 892 52.12 -4.17 -6.35
N VAL A 893 51.82 -4.24 -7.64
CA VAL A 893 52.63 -3.72 -8.72
C VAL A 893 51.83 -2.70 -9.50
N ASP A 894 52.39 -1.51 -9.69
CA ASP A 894 51.82 -0.52 -10.60
C ASP A 894 52.08 -0.96 -12.05
N ASP A 895 51.00 -1.35 -12.75
CA ASP A 895 51.02 -1.78 -14.15
C ASP A 895 51.01 -0.58 -15.14
N GLY A 896 51.02 0.65 -14.64
CA GLY A 896 51.13 1.88 -15.43
C GLY A 896 49.81 2.34 -16.04
N VAL A 897 48.69 2.09 -15.36
CA VAL A 897 47.34 2.52 -15.76
C VAL A 897 47.11 3.97 -15.31
N GLU A 898 47.06 4.92 -16.25
CA GLU A 898 46.86 6.36 -15.98
C GLU A 898 45.42 6.72 -15.55
N ASP A 899 44.41 5.91 -15.90
CA ASP A 899 43.00 6.09 -15.51
C ASP A 899 42.40 4.74 -15.06
N PRO A 900 42.39 4.44 -13.74
CA PRO A 900 41.83 3.19 -13.21
C PRO A 900 40.33 3.03 -13.47
N GLY A 901 39.60 4.13 -13.67
CA GLY A 901 38.16 4.15 -13.97
C GLY A 901 37.86 4.11 -15.47
N LEU A 902 38.84 3.82 -16.34
CA LEU A 902 38.65 3.84 -17.80
C LEU A 902 37.58 2.85 -18.30
N TYR A 903 37.25 1.83 -17.51
CA TYR A 903 36.18 0.87 -17.79
C TYR A 903 34.79 1.46 -17.65
N LEU A 904 34.62 2.53 -16.86
CA LEU A 904 33.35 3.25 -16.77
C LEU A 904 33.14 4.04 -18.06
N ASP A 905 31.96 3.92 -18.67
CA ASP A 905 31.64 4.61 -19.90
C ASP A 905 31.66 6.14 -19.73
N SER A 906 32.23 6.87 -20.69
CA SER A 906 32.25 8.33 -20.65
C SER A 906 30.84 8.93 -20.67
N ILE A 907 30.58 9.97 -19.87
CA ILE A 907 29.27 10.64 -19.86
C ILE A 907 29.00 11.32 -21.20
N THR A 908 27.86 11.00 -21.81
CA THR A 908 27.43 11.55 -23.10
C THR A 908 26.40 12.67 -22.91
N GLY A 909 26.18 13.47 -23.96
CA GLY A 909 25.17 14.53 -23.95
C GLY A 909 25.45 15.70 -23.01
N VAL A 910 26.69 15.85 -22.51
CA VAL A 910 27.08 16.97 -21.64
C VAL A 910 26.81 18.30 -22.34
N SER A 911 26.09 19.18 -21.67
CA SER A 911 25.76 20.52 -22.12
C SER A 911 25.87 21.50 -20.96
N ALA A 912 26.27 22.73 -21.24
CA ALA A 912 26.39 23.77 -20.22
C ALA A 912 25.85 25.09 -20.77
N ALA A 913 25.11 25.82 -19.94
CA ALA A 913 24.56 27.12 -20.28
C ALA A 913 24.60 28.08 -19.08
N TRP A 914 24.77 29.37 -19.38
CA TRP A 914 24.64 30.42 -18.37
C TRP A 914 23.19 30.58 -17.94
N VAL A 915 22.97 30.68 -16.64
CA VAL A 915 21.68 30.95 -15.99
C VAL A 915 21.84 32.19 -15.12
N ASP A 916 20.84 33.09 -15.16
CA ASP A 916 20.85 34.36 -14.42
C ASP A 916 22.12 35.23 -14.67
N GLU A 917 22.71 35.09 -15.86
CA GLU A 917 23.95 35.76 -16.30
C GLU A 917 25.18 35.55 -15.39
N THR A 918 25.10 34.69 -14.38
CA THR A 918 26.11 34.55 -13.32
C THR A 918 26.40 33.10 -12.95
N ASP A 919 25.39 32.24 -12.93
CA ASP A 919 25.54 30.81 -12.64
C ASP A 919 25.60 29.99 -13.92
N VAL A 920 26.00 28.73 -13.80
CA VAL A 920 26.05 27.78 -14.91
C VAL A 920 25.24 26.54 -14.57
N LEU A 921 24.31 26.19 -15.46
CA LEU A 921 23.60 24.91 -15.42
C LEU A 921 24.28 23.94 -16.36
N VAL A 922 24.69 22.80 -15.82
CA VAL A 922 25.28 21.66 -16.54
C VAL A 922 24.23 20.57 -16.57
N ALA A 923 24.02 19.93 -17.73
CA ALA A 923 23.11 18.80 -17.88
C ALA A 923 23.73 17.73 -18.78
N TRP A 924 23.45 16.45 -18.53
CA TRP A 924 23.99 15.31 -19.25
C TRP A 924 22.96 14.18 -19.43
N GLN A 925 23.33 13.10 -20.12
CA GLN A 925 22.53 11.88 -20.20
C GLN A 925 23.00 10.88 -19.15
N HIS A 926 22.06 10.17 -18.50
CA HIS A 926 22.41 9.07 -17.60
C HIS A 926 23.16 7.98 -18.36
N THR A 927 24.09 7.34 -17.64
CA THR A 927 24.76 6.14 -18.12
C THR A 927 23.90 4.92 -17.79
N ASN A 928 23.93 3.92 -18.67
CA ASN A 928 23.31 2.62 -18.44
C ASN A 928 24.26 1.65 -17.73
N ASP A 929 25.47 2.10 -17.40
CA ASP A 929 26.45 1.30 -16.66
C ASP A 929 25.98 1.16 -15.21
N PRO A 930 25.58 -0.05 -14.78
CA PRO A 930 25.00 -0.29 -13.46
C PRO A 930 26.02 -0.13 -12.33
N SER A 931 27.32 -0.06 -12.64
CA SER A 931 28.36 0.18 -11.66
C SER A 931 28.39 1.64 -11.19
N VAL A 932 27.90 2.60 -11.99
CA VAL A 932 27.97 4.02 -11.65
C VAL A 932 27.04 4.37 -10.49
N ARG A 933 27.60 5.04 -9.47
CA ARG A 933 26.96 5.45 -8.22
C ARG A 933 26.78 6.95 -8.10
N ALA A 934 27.62 7.73 -8.77
CA ALA A 934 27.55 9.18 -8.77
C ALA A 934 28.17 9.79 -10.03
N TYR A 935 27.88 11.07 -10.24
CA TYR A 935 28.50 11.93 -11.24
C TYR A 935 29.25 13.07 -10.57
N ARG A 936 30.48 13.34 -11.01
CA ARG A 936 31.26 14.51 -10.58
C ARG A 936 31.39 15.51 -11.70
N VAL A 937 31.11 16.78 -11.39
CA VAL A 937 31.16 17.88 -12.34
C VAL A 937 32.42 18.71 -12.13
N TYR A 938 33.19 18.91 -13.19
CA TYR A 938 34.44 19.66 -13.18
C TYR A 938 34.41 20.86 -14.13
N PHE A 939 35.16 21.91 -13.79
CA PHE A 939 35.34 23.06 -14.67
C PHE A 939 36.76 23.65 -14.62
N ALA A 940 37.20 24.29 -15.71
CA ALA A 940 38.49 24.99 -15.82
C ALA A 940 38.50 26.10 -16.89
N GLU A 941 39.44 27.04 -16.80
CA GLU A 941 39.63 28.12 -17.80
C GLU A 941 40.29 27.63 -19.12
N ALA A 942 40.92 26.45 -19.08
CA ALA A 942 41.58 25.83 -20.23
C ALA A 942 41.04 24.41 -20.42
N THR A 943 41.12 23.88 -21.64
CA THR A 943 40.79 22.48 -21.89
C THR A 943 41.72 21.56 -21.09
N PHE A 944 41.17 20.47 -20.57
CA PHE A 944 41.87 19.49 -19.75
C PHE A 944 41.56 18.08 -20.26
N PRO A 945 42.58 17.20 -20.41
CA PRO A 945 42.38 15.82 -20.83
C PRO A 945 41.98 14.90 -19.65
N ASP A 946 42.21 15.35 -18.43
CA ASP A 946 41.95 14.65 -17.17
C ASP A 946 41.44 15.61 -16.09
N VAL A 947 40.76 15.06 -15.08
CA VAL A 947 40.18 15.84 -13.97
C VAL A 947 41.20 16.47 -13.01
N GLU A 948 42.47 16.01 -12.98
CA GLU A 948 43.50 16.56 -12.06
C GLU A 948 43.83 18.03 -12.37
N SER A 949 43.61 18.43 -13.62
CA SER A 949 43.85 19.79 -14.10
C SER A 949 42.62 20.72 -13.97
N ALA A 950 41.53 20.25 -13.36
CA ALA A 950 40.26 20.95 -13.24
C ALA A 950 39.81 21.15 -11.79
N THR A 951 38.80 22.00 -11.58
CA THR A 951 38.19 22.23 -10.25
C THR A 951 36.89 21.44 -10.15
N LEU A 952 36.74 20.66 -9.06
CA LEU A 952 35.50 19.94 -8.76
C LEU A 952 34.41 20.93 -8.33
N ALA A 953 33.33 21.01 -9.08
CA ALA A 953 32.17 21.83 -8.78
C ALA A 953 31.21 21.16 -7.79
N GLY A 954 31.09 19.84 -7.85
CA GLY A 954 30.22 19.06 -6.97
C GLY A 954 30.00 17.63 -7.47
N GLU A 955 29.32 16.85 -6.65
CA GLU A 955 28.95 15.46 -6.89
C GLU A 955 27.42 15.32 -6.81
N VAL A 956 26.84 14.49 -7.67
CA VAL A 956 25.40 14.32 -7.85
C VAL A 956 25.12 12.85 -8.10
N GLN A 957 24.17 12.26 -7.36
CA GLN A 957 23.93 10.82 -7.41
C GLN A 957 22.84 10.43 -8.41
N ALA A 958 21.70 11.13 -8.40
CA ALA A 958 20.52 10.79 -9.22
C ALA A 958 20.13 11.84 -10.27
N SER A 959 20.50 13.11 -10.10
CA SER A 959 20.18 14.13 -11.09
C SER A 959 21.10 14.04 -12.30
N ASN A 960 20.54 14.26 -13.49
CA ASN A 960 21.29 14.48 -14.72
C ASN A 960 21.69 15.94 -14.94
N SER A 961 21.55 16.79 -13.91
CA SER A 961 21.89 18.20 -13.99
C SER A 961 22.52 18.71 -12.70
N PHE A 962 23.34 19.76 -12.82
CA PHE A 962 24.01 20.40 -11.71
C PHE A 962 24.16 21.90 -11.95
N ARG A 963 23.84 22.71 -10.93
CA ARG A 963 24.01 24.16 -10.99
C ARG A 963 25.29 24.58 -10.26
N ILE A 964 26.28 25.03 -11.03
CA ILE A 964 27.49 25.67 -10.50
C ILE A 964 27.14 27.12 -10.16
N THR A 965 27.19 27.47 -8.87
CA THR A 965 26.84 28.81 -8.40
C THR A 965 28.07 29.70 -8.25
N ALA A 966 27.97 30.95 -8.71
CA ALA A 966 29.05 31.94 -8.55
C ALA A 966 29.31 32.31 -7.07
N ALA A 967 28.37 32.00 -6.18
CA ALA A 967 28.55 32.13 -4.73
C ALA A 967 29.55 31.10 -4.18
N ALA A 968 29.53 29.87 -4.70
CA ALA A 968 30.47 28.81 -4.32
C ALA A 968 31.81 28.92 -5.06
N PHE A 969 31.79 29.38 -6.32
CA PHE A 969 32.97 29.50 -7.18
C PHE A 969 33.10 30.93 -7.77
N PRO A 970 33.64 31.91 -7.02
CA PRO A 970 33.72 33.30 -7.46
C PRO A 970 34.62 33.55 -8.67
N GLU A 971 35.55 32.63 -8.96
CA GLU A 971 36.37 32.65 -10.17
C GLU A 971 35.55 32.45 -11.45
N LEU A 972 34.37 31.83 -11.38
CA LEU A 972 33.50 31.57 -12.52
C LEU A 972 32.84 32.87 -13.01
N VAL A 973 33.51 33.58 -13.93
CA VAL A 973 33.06 34.86 -14.47
C VAL A 973 32.56 34.76 -15.91
N ASN A 974 31.50 35.50 -16.22
CA ASN A 974 30.86 35.49 -17.54
C ASN A 974 31.62 36.24 -18.66
N SER A 975 32.80 36.80 -18.33
CA SER A 975 33.71 37.46 -19.26
C SER A 975 34.76 36.53 -19.86
N THR A 976 34.89 35.30 -19.36
CA THR A 976 35.79 34.27 -19.88
C THR A 976 35.01 33.01 -20.24
N GLY A 977 35.56 32.21 -21.17
CA GLY A 977 34.99 30.92 -21.51
C GLY A 977 35.50 29.85 -20.55
N TRP A 978 34.69 28.82 -20.32
CA TRP A 978 34.98 27.74 -19.38
C TRP A 978 34.85 26.39 -20.07
N TYR A 979 35.69 25.44 -19.70
CA TYR A 979 35.59 24.04 -20.11
C TYR A 979 34.96 23.26 -18.97
N ILE A 980 33.93 22.47 -19.26
CA ILE A 980 33.15 21.73 -18.26
C ILE A 980 33.10 20.25 -18.65
N ALA A 981 33.32 19.36 -17.69
CA ALA A 981 33.25 17.92 -17.87
C ALA A 981 32.43 17.27 -16.76
N VAL A 982 31.84 16.11 -17.06
CA VAL A 982 31.13 15.26 -16.09
C VAL A 982 31.74 13.88 -16.16
N THR A 983 32.01 13.27 -15.01
CA THR A 983 32.63 11.95 -14.89
C THR A 983 31.75 11.00 -14.10
N PRO A 984 31.66 9.71 -14.50
CA PRO A 984 31.07 8.68 -13.66
C PRO A 984 32.00 8.28 -12.51
N VAL A 985 31.40 7.91 -11.39
CA VAL A 985 32.06 7.36 -10.20
C VAL A 985 31.31 6.09 -9.79
N ASP A 986 32.01 4.98 -9.58
CA ASP A 986 31.44 3.78 -8.96
C ASP A 986 31.84 3.65 -7.49
N ASP A 987 31.67 2.46 -6.90
CA ASP A 987 32.01 2.21 -5.49
C ASP A 987 33.52 2.30 -5.20
N VAL A 988 34.39 2.26 -6.22
CA VAL A 988 35.84 2.07 -6.06
C VAL A 988 36.66 3.15 -6.77
N PHE A 989 36.28 3.54 -7.99
CA PHE A 989 37.03 4.38 -8.90
C PHE A 989 36.14 5.44 -9.58
N GLU A 990 36.79 6.55 -9.94
CA GLU A 990 36.25 7.58 -10.81
C GLU A 990 36.95 7.49 -12.16
N ARG A 991 36.21 7.65 -13.26
CA ARG A 991 36.85 7.82 -14.57
C ARG A 991 37.50 9.20 -14.62
N THR A 992 38.82 9.25 -14.70
CA THR A 992 39.55 10.53 -14.66
C THR A 992 39.74 11.16 -16.03
N SER A 993 39.67 10.39 -17.11
CA SER A 993 39.79 10.87 -18.49
C SER A 993 38.49 11.48 -19.03
N VAL A 994 38.59 12.70 -19.58
CA VAL A 994 37.42 13.51 -19.96
C VAL A 994 37.59 14.23 -21.30
N GLU A 995 36.47 14.49 -21.97
CA GLU A 995 36.39 15.42 -23.10
C GLU A 995 35.50 16.62 -22.71
N PRO A 996 36.09 17.76 -22.29
CA PRO A 996 35.31 18.88 -21.79
C PRO A 996 34.54 19.63 -22.87
N VAL A 997 33.33 20.07 -22.54
CA VAL A 997 32.48 20.93 -23.35
C VAL A 997 32.81 22.40 -23.07
N PHE A 998 32.96 23.19 -24.15
CA PHE A 998 33.28 24.62 -24.02
C PHE A 998 32.02 25.48 -23.85
N LEU A 999 31.93 26.14 -22.71
CA LEU A 999 30.99 27.21 -22.41
C LEU A 999 31.57 28.57 -22.83
N ALA A 1000 30.93 29.23 -23.79
CA ALA A 1000 31.38 30.53 -24.27
C ALA A 1000 31.09 31.68 -23.25
N PRO A 1001 31.92 32.74 -23.22
CA PRO A 1001 31.64 33.93 -22.41
C PRO A 1001 30.40 34.69 -22.93
N LEU A 1002 29.62 35.28 -22.02
CA LEU A 1002 28.48 36.15 -22.36
C LEU A 1002 28.91 37.53 -22.84
N THR A 1003 30.07 38.01 -22.39
CA THR A 1003 30.62 39.31 -22.81
C THR A 1003 31.91 39.11 -23.61
N GLN A 1004 31.86 39.37 -24.92
CA GLN A 1004 33.08 39.46 -25.72
C GLN A 1004 33.84 40.74 -25.32
N GLY A 1005 34.98 40.56 -24.64
CA GLY A 1005 35.96 41.62 -24.48
C GLY A 1005 36.60 41.97 -25.84
N GLU A 1006 36.48 43.22 -26.26
CA GLU A 1006 37.31 43.80 -27.32
C GLU A 1006 38.77 43.92 -26.83
N ASP A 1007 39.72 43.61 -27.74
CA ASP A 1007 41.20 43.74 -27.71
C ASP A 1007 42.02 42.54 -27.15
N SER A 1008 43.05 41.96 -27.80
CA SER A 1008 43.85 42.38 -28.97
C SER A 1008 44.73 41.25 -29.57
N ASP A 1009 44.85 41.28 -30.90
CA ASP A 1009 45.95 40.93 -31.83
C ASP A 1009 46.64 39.54 -31.86
N GLY A 1010 46.43 38.84 -32.99
CA GLY A 1010 47.18 37.63 -33.39
C GLY A 1010 46.64 36.97 -34.65
N ALA A 1011 46.94 37.56 -35.83
CA ALA A 1011 46.42 37.15 -37.13
C ALA A 1011 46.74 35.70 -37.56
N VAL A 1012 45.71 34.95 -37.98
CA VAL A 1012 45.76 34.04 -39.14
C VAL A 1012 44.42 34.05 -39.87
N ASP A 1013 44.51 34.20 -41.20
CA ASP A 1013 43.47 34.24 -42.22
C ASP A 1013 42.65 32.92 -42.31
N GLY A 1014 41.34 33.03 -42.52
CA GLY A 1014 40.49 31.86 -42.83
C GLY A 1014 38.99 32.07 -42.65
N GLY A 1015 38.34 32.66 -43.66
CA GLY A 1015 36.95 32.44 -44.12
C GLY A 1015 35.83 32.10 -43.13
N LEU A 1016 34.77 32.91 -43.15
CA LEU A 1016 33.43 32.52 -42.66
C LEU A 1016 32.92 31.32 -43.47
N ASP A 1017 33.15 30.10 -42.97
CA ASP A 1017 32.53 28.89 -43.49
C ASP A 1017 31.20 28.66 -42.78
N LEU A 1018 30.12 29.13 -43.42
CA LEU A 1018 28.73 28.85 -43.02
C LEU A 1018 28.34 27.36 -43.17
N GLY A 1019 29.25 26.49 -43.63
CA GLY A 1019 29.05 25.06 -43.77
C GLY A 1019 29.10 24.26 -42.46
N THR A 1020 29.67 24.80 -41.37
CA THR A 1020 29.73 24.11 -40.06
C THR A 1020 28.51 24.37 -39.18
N TYR A 1021 27.72 25.42 -39.47
CA TYR A 1021 26.52 25.79 -38.70
C TYR A 1021 25.23 25.12 -39.21
N LEU A 1022 25.30 24.33 -40.27
CA LEU A 1022 24.16 23.61 -40.86
C LEU A 1022 24.50 22.14 -41.08
N THR A 1023 24.89 21.44 -40.02
CA THR A 1023 24.57 20.01 -39.93
C THR A 1023 23.11 19.89 -39.47
N GLY A 1024 22.39 18.90 -40.01
CA GLY A 1024 20.93 18.73 -39.86
C GLY A 1024 20.31 18.95 -38.47
N PRO A 1025 20.98 18.66 -37.33
CA PRO A 1025 20.42 18.88 -36.00
C PRO A 1025 20.26 20.36 -35.60
N ASN A 1026 21.16 21.24 -36.05
CA ASN A 1026 21.18 22.64 -35.60
C ASN A 1026 20.14 23.54 -36.30
N ALA A 1027 19.58 23.09 -37.42
CA ALA A 1027 18.55 23.83 -38.16
C ALA A 1027 17.17 23.77 -37.48
N ILE A 1028 16.88 22.69 -36.74
CA ILE A 1028 15.62 22.52 -35.99
C ILE A 1028 15.64 23.41 -34.74
N VAL A 1029 16.78 23.49 -34.06
CA VAL A 1029 16.99 24.34 -32.88
C VAL A 1029 16.98 25.83 -33.25
N ALA A 1030 17.58 26.22 -34.38
CA ALA A 1030 17.46 27.59 -34.89
C ALA A 1030 16.00 27.98 -35.22
N GLY A 1031 15.17 27.01 -35.61
CA GLY A 1031 13.72 27.19 -35.79
C GLY A 1031 12.97 27.42 -34.47
N LEU A 1032 13.30 26.65 -33.43
CA LEU A 1032 12.71 26.78 -32.09
C LEU A 1032 13.12 28.07 -31.37
N ILE A 1033 14.37 28.52 -31.54
CA ILE A 1033 14.88 29.80 -31.01
C ILE A 1033 14.20 30.98 -31.72
N LEU A 1034 13.92 30.88 -33.03
CA LEU A 1034 13.22 31.94 -33.75
C LEU A 1034 11.74 32.05 -33.31
N ILE A 1035 11.09 30.93 -33.00
CA ILE A 1035 9.69 30.87 -32.53
C ILE A 1035 9.56 31.38 -31.08
N THR A 1036 10.49 31.01 -30.19
CA THR A 1036 10.54 31.51 -28.81
C THR A 1036 10.87 33.01 -28.75
N VAL A 1037 11.75 33.52 -29.63
CA VAL A 1037 12.01 34.96 -29.75
C VAL A 1037 10.80 35.71 -30.35
N LEU A 1038 10.04 35.09 -31.27
CA LEU A 1038 8.79 35.66 -31.81
C LEU A 1038 7.66 35.69 -30.76
N LEU A 1039 7.56 34.66 -29.91
CA LEU A 1039 6.63 34.59 -28.78
C LEU A 1039 7.02 35.60 -27.69
N ALA A 1040 8.31 35.71 -27.36
CA ALA A 1040 8.82 36.72 -26.42
C ALA A 1040 8.60 38.16 -26.91
N LEU A 1041 8.77 38.42 -28.22
CA LEU A 1041 8.47 39.72 -28.83
C LEU A 1041 6.96 40.04 -28.91
N LEU A 1042 6.10 39.02 -28.92
CA LEU A 1042 4.64 39.16 -28.86
C LEU A 1042 4.17 39.48 -27.43
N VAL A 1043 4.83 38.91 -26.41
CA VAL A 1043 4.58 39.22 -24.98
C VAL A 1043 5.15 40.60 -24.59
N LEU A 1044 6.31 40.98 -25.13
CA LEU A 1044 6.95 42.28 -24.81
C LEU A 1044 6.29 43.51 -25.47
N ARG A 1045 5.33 43.34 -26.40
CA ARG A 1045 4.71 44.47 -27.12
C ARG A 1045 3.36 44.95 -26.57
N ARG A 1046 2.93 44.50 -25.39
CA ARG A 1046 1.64 44.95 -24.83
C ARG A 1046 1.70 45.37 -23.36
N ARG A 1047 2.45 46.44 -23.06
CA ARG A 1047 2.01 47.54 -22.17
C ARG A 1047 3.06 48.66 -22.11
N GLY A 1048 2.70 49.84 -22.61
CA GLY A 1048 3.33 51.11 -22.24
C GLY A 1048 2.34 51.90 -21.39
N GLY A 1049 2.78 52.41 -20.23
CA GLY A 1049 2.05 53.36 -19.40
C GLY A 1049 2.29 53.21 -17.89
N GLU A 1050 3.21 54.02 -17.38
CA GLU A 1050 3.80 54.08 -16.02
C GLU A 1050 2.84 54.28 -14.82
N GLY A 1051 3.32 53.90 -13.61
CA GLY A 1051 2.76 54.34 -12.32
C GLY A 1051 3.44 53.79 -11.05
N ASN A 1052 4.65 54.28 -10.74
CA ASN A 1052 5.51 54.05 -9.56
C ASN A 1052 4.85 53.67 -8.20
N LYS A 1053 5.45 52.68 -7.50
CA LYS A 1053 5.98 52.82 -6.12
C LYS A 1053 7.01 51.71 -5.81
N ALA A 1054 8.12 52.13 -5.20
CA ALA A 1054 9.32 51.36 -4.96
C ALA A 1054 9.27 50.50 -3.69
N TYR A 1055 9.88 49.32 -3.73
CA TYR A 1055 10.46 48.66 -2.56
C TYR A 1055 11.97 48.63 -2.74
N THR A 1056 12.67 49.20 -1.76
CA THR A 1056 14.11 49.07 -1.59
C THR A 1056 14.42 47.87 -0.73
N LEU A 1057 15.36 47.06 -1.22
CA LEU A 1057 16.12 46.05 -0.50
C LEU A 1057 16.63 46.54 0.86
N GLN A 1058 16.69 45.63 1.83
CA GLN A 1058 17.79 45.62 2.77
C GLN A 1058 18.14 44.19 3.17
N GLU A 1059 19.33 43.78 2.73
CA GLU A 1059 20.10 42.62 3.19
C GLU A 1059 20.36 42.71 4.71
N ALA A 1060 20.56 41.57 5.37
CA ALA A 1060 21.47 41.50 6.50
C ALA A 1060 22.04 40.09 6.68
N THR A 1061 23.37 40.03 6.64
CA THR A 1061 24.29 38.92 6.84
C THR A 1061 24.71 38.78 8.32
N TRP A 1062 25.06 37.54 8.68
CA TRP A 1062 25.90 36.97 9.77
C TRP A 1062 26.49 37.83 10.92
N GLY A 1063 26.50 37.24 12.14
CA GLY A 1063 27.70 37.20 13.01
C GLY A 1063 27.62 37.76 14.45
N ILE A 1064 27.94 36.89 15.42
CA ILE A 1064 27.96 37.03 16.90
C ILE A 1064 28.92 38.12 17.45
N GLN A 1065 28.54 38.82 18.55
CA GLN A 1065 29.36 38.91 19.80
C GLN A 1065 28.69 39.63 20.99
N GLU A 1066 29.12 39.19 22.18
CA GLU A 1066 28.58 39.35 23.53
C GLU A 1066 28.73 40.74 24.19
N ASP A 1067 27.95 40.87 25.28
CA ASP A 1067 28.34 41.36 26.63
C ASP A 1067 27.73 42.69 27.15
N ALA A 1068 26.74 42.57 28.04
CA ALA A 1068 26.53 43.47 29.20
C ALA A 1068 25.43 42.94 30.17
N PHE A 1069 25.88 42.56 31.37
CA PHE A 1069 25.10 42.08 32.52
C PHE A 1069 24.11 43.10 33.16
N GLY A 1070 22.89 42.61 33.48
CA GLY A 1070 22.22 42.74 34.79
C GLY A 1070 20.95 43.63 34.91
N PRO A 1071 20.10 43.47 35.96
CA PRO A 1071 19.94 42.36 36.90
C PRO A 1071 18.56 41.65 36.80
N ILE A 1072 18.57 40.41 37.26
CA ILE A 1072 17.45 39.45 37.31
C ILE A 1072 16.42 39.89 38.39
N PRO A 1073 15.10 39.96 38.10
CA PRO A 1073 14.10 39.88 39.13
C PRO A 1073 13.98 38.43 39.59
N THR A 1074 14.50 38.14 40.77
CA THR A 1074 14.35 36.86 41.47
C THR A 1074 12.87 36.64 41.84
N ALA A 1075 12.20 35.73 41.14
CA ALA A 1075 11.00 35.05 41.64
C ALA A 1075 11.36 33.58 41.91
N PRO A 1076 10.82 32.94 42.97
CA PRO A 1076 11.20 31.58 43.34
C PRO A 1076 10.72 30.59 42.28
N ALA A 1077 11.53 29.56 42.00
CA ALA A 1077 11.07 28.36 41.30
C ALA A 1077 9.82 27.78 42.00
N PRO A 1078 8.82 27.28 41.25
CA PRO A 1078 7.74 26.53 41.85
C PRO A 1078 8.34 25.31 42.57
N SER A 1079 8.01 25.17 43.86
CA SER A 1079 8.38 24.01 44.67
C SER A 1079 7.90 22.71 44.01
N PRO A 1080 8.68 21.62 44.12
CA PRO A 1080 8.22 20.30 43.68
C PRO A 1080 6.93 19.92 44.42
N PRO A 1081 5.98 19.25 43.76
CA PRO A 1081 4.76 18.78 44.41
C PRO A 1081 5.11 17.85 45.59
N PRO A 1082 4.34 17.88 46.69
CA PRO A 1082 4.63 17.09 47.87
C PRO A 1082 4.55 15.59 47.54
N ALA A 1083 5.51 14.83 48.07
CA ALA A 1083 5.52 13.37 47.99
C ALA A 1083 4.17 12.79 48.47
N ALA A 1084 3.55 11.99 47.60
CA ALA A 1084 2.34 11.27 47.92
C ALA A 1084 2.59 10.28 49.08
N PRO A 1085 1.60 10.03 49.96
CA PRO A 1085 1.74 9.06 51.04
C PRO A 1085 1.91 7.63 50.48
N PRO A 1086 2.57 6.71 51.22
CA PRO A 1086 2.75 5.34 50.77
C PRO A 1086 1.39 4.62 50.79
N SER A 1087 0.83 4.34 49.62
CA SER A 1087 -0.34 3.46 49.46
C SER A 1087 0.11 2.02 49.30
N VAL A 1088 -0.56 1.15 50.07
CA VAL A 1088 -0.32 -0.28 50.21
C VAL A 1088 -0.87 -1.01 48.97
N ALA A 1089 -0.16 -2.05 48.54
CA ALA A 1089 -0.46 -2.86 47.36
C ALA A 1089 -1.87 -3.48 47.37
N SER A 1090 -2.57 -3.36 46.24
CA SER A 1090 -3.69 -4.21 45.81
C SER A 1090 -3.65 -4.37 44.29
N ALA A 1091 -4.02 -5.57 43.86
CA ALA A 1091 -3.74 -6.20 42.57
C ALA A 1091 -4.63 -5.75 41.39
N LEU A 1092 -4.08 -5.96 40.18
CA LEU A 1092 -4.68 -5.95 38.84
C LEU A 1092 -5.56 -4.75 38.43
N ALA A 1093 -4.97 -3.86 37.63
CA ALA A 1093 -5.68 -3.04 36.64
C ALA A 1093 -5.17 -3.45 35.26
N ALA A 1094 -6.10 -3.80 34.37
CA ALA A 1094 -5.85 -4.14 32.97
C ALA A 1094 -5.22 -2.96 32.19
N PRO A 1095 -4.53 -3.21 31.06
CA PRO A 1095 -4.04 -2.14 30.20
C PRO A 1095 -5.22 -1.38 29.58
N GLU A 1096 -5.12 -0.05 29.50
CA GLU A 1096 -6.05 0.80 28.74
C GLU A 1096 -5.89 0.48 27.25
N ALA A 1097 -6.67 -0.48 26.75
CA ALA A 1097 -6.90 -0.66 25.33
C ALA A 1097 -7.73 0.51 24.80
N LEU A 1098 -7.29 1.06 23.67
CA LEU A 1098 -7.91 2.13 22.89
C LEU A 1098 -9.44 2.02 22.86
N SER A 1099 -10.10 2.87 23.65
CA SER A 1099 -11.52 3.18 23.47
C SER A 1099 -11.65 4.12 22.27
N VAL A 1100 -11.78 3.55 21.07
CA VAL A 1100 -12.40 4.29 19.96
C VAL A 1100 -13.85 4.50 20.37
N ASP A 1101 -14.16 5.71 20.81
CA ASP A 1101 -15.50 6.14 21.16
C ASP A 1101 -16.34 6.21 19.87
N LEU A 1102 -16.96 5.08 19.50
CA LEU A 1102 -17.84 4.96 18.34
C LEU A 1102 -19.01 5.97 18.36
N TYR A 1103 -19.27 6.63 19.50
CA TYR A 1103 -20.30 7.67 19.63
C TYR A 1103 -19.78 9.10 19.40
N ALA A 1104 -18.47 9.32 19.30
CA ALA A 1104 -17.90 10.62 18.94
C ALA A 1104 -18.04 10.93 17.44
N ALA A 1105 -17.88 9.92 16.58
CA ALA A 1105 -18.06 10.06 15.12
C ALA A 1105 -19.53 10.31 14.72
N ALA A 1106 -20.49 9.73 15.46
CA ALA A 1106 -21.92 9.98 15.24
C ALA A 1106 -22.38 11.40 15.67
N GLN A 1107 -21.57 12.12 16.47
CA GLN A 1107 -21.89 13.49 16.89
C GLN A 1107 -21.29 14.57 15.96
N GLN A 1108 -20.35 14.23 15.07
CA GLN A 1108 -19.77 15.18 14.11
C GLN A 1108 -20.52 15.31 12.78
N LEU A 1109 -21.54 14.48 12.52
CA LEU A 1109 -22.40 14.55 11.31
C LEU A 1109 -23.81 15.09 11.59
N SER A 1110 -23.99 15.95 12.59
CA SER A 1110 -25.29 16.64 12.81
C SER A 1110 -25.36 17.96 12.02
N PRO A 1111 -26.20 18.11 10.98
CA PRO A 1111 -26.65 19.43 10.58
C PRO A 1111 -27.58 20.03 11.65
N ALA A 1112 -27.54 21.36 11.72
CA ALA A 1112 -28.23 22.24 12.64
C ALA A 1112 -29.57 21.73 13.24
N ARG A 1113 -29.58 21.69 14.58
CA ARG A 1113 -30.73 21.89 15.50
C ARG A 1113 -32.01 22.45 14.83
N MET A 1114 -32.97 21.59 14.51
CA MET A 1114 -34.37 22.01 14.40
C MET A 1114 -34.95 22.21 15.80
N GLU A 1115 -35.36 23.44 16.11
CA GLU A 1115 -36.14 23.75 17.31
C GLU A 1115 -37.45 22.95 17.35
N ALA A 1116 -37.80 22.48 18.54
CA ALA A 1116 -39.03 21.75 18.83
C ALA A 1116 -40.29 22.55 18.42
N PRO A 1117 -41.34 21.90 17.88
CA PRO A 1117 -42.65 22.52 17.79
C PRO A 1117 -43.21 22.73 19.20
N VAL A 1118 -43.53 23.98 19.51
CA VAL A 1118 -44.25 24.38 20.72
C VAL A 1118 -45.56 23.61 20.84
N THR A 1119 -45.74 22.91 21.95
CA THR A 1119 -47.02 22.32 22.37
C THR A 1119 -48.10 23.41 22.48
N ARG A 1120 -49.11 23.39 21.60
CA ARG A 1120 -50.38 24.09 21.83
C ARG A 1120 -51.36 23.12 22.48
N GLN A 1121 -51.76 23.45 23.72
CA GLN A 1121 -52.90 22.85 24.41
C GLN A 1121 -54.19 23.00 23.58
N GLY A 1122 -55.01 21.95 23.65
CA GLY A 1122 -56.28 21.83 22.93
C GLY A 1122 -57.33 22.89 23.30
N GLY A 1123 -58.05 23.34 22.28
CA GLY A 1123 -59.32 24.06 22.38
C GLY A 1123 -60.42 23.33 21.61
N SER A 1124 -61.61 23.26 22.20
CA SER A 1124 -62.84 22.61 21.74
C SER A 1124 -63.29 22.91 20.29
N PRO A 1125 -64.18 22.08 19.70
CA PRO A 1125 -64.59 22.20 18.30
C PRO A 1125 -65.63 23.30 18.11
N ALA A 1126 -65.48 24.09 17.03
CA ALA A 1126 -66.50 25.00 16.53
C ALA A 1126 -66.81 24.69 15.06
N ASN A 1127 -67.99 24.10 14.88
CA ASN A 1127 -68.95 24.12 13.78
C ASN A 1127 -68.51 24.54 12.35
N ILE A 1128 -68.87 23.68 11.39
CA ILE A 1128 -68.40 23.64 10.00
C ILE A 1128 -69.29 24.41 8.99
N ASP A 1129 -70.23 25.23 9.47
CA ASP A 1129 -71.26 25.88 8.62
C ASP A 1129 -70.87 27.24 7.99
N GLY A 1130 -69.61 27.69 8.13
CA GLY A 1130 -69.19 29.04 7.72
C GLY A 1130 -68.32 29.17 6.46
N LEU A 1131 -67.83 28.06 5.89
CA LEU A 1131 -66.80 28.10 4.83
C LEU A 1131 -67.31 27.69 3.44
N LEU A 1132 -68.64 27.71 3.24
CA LEU A 1132 -69.27 27.53 1.93
C LEU A 1132 -69.68 28.86 1.28
N ASP A 1133 -69.49 30.00 1.98
CA ASP A 1133 -69.89 31.34 1.52
C ASP A 1133 -68.72 32.17 0.94
N ASP A 1134 -67.48 31.67 0.97
CA ASP A 1134 -66.28 32.44 0.58
C ASP A 1134 -65.60 31.95 -0.72
N LEU A 1135 -66.23 31.03 -1.45
CA LEU A 1135 -65.68 30.50 -2.71
C LEU A 1135 -66.44 30.92 -3.98
N GLY A 1136 -67.33 31.91 -3.90
CA GLY A 1136 -67.70 32.77 -5.04
C GLY A 1136 -67.92 32.12 -6.41
N LEU A 1137 -68.57 30.96 -6.48
CA LEU A 1137 -68.87 30.26 -7.74
C LEU A 1137 -70.37 29.98 -7.87
N ASP A 1138 -71.10 31.02 -8.28
CA ASP A 1138 -72.43 30.86 -8.88
C ASP A 1138 -72.33 30.99 -10.40
N ASN A 1139 -72.73 29.94 -11.13
CA ASN A 1139 -73.88 29.96 -12.04
C ASN A 1139 -74.01 28.67 -12.87
N ALA A 1140 -74.94 27.81 -12.42
CA ALA A 1140 -76.13 27.26 -13.12
C ALA A 1140 -76.07 26.70 -14.59
N PRO A 1141 -76.97 25.73 -14.92
CA PRO A 1141 -76.73 24.58 -15.81
C PRO A 1141 -77.48 24.62 -17.17
N PRO A 1142 -77.48 23.54 -17.98
CA PRO A 1142 -78.63 22.62 -17.91
C PRO A 1142 -78.34 21.11 -18.18
N ALA A 1143 -79.05 20.28 -17.40
CA ALA A 1143 -79.93 19.15 -17.76
C ALA A 1143 -79.48 17.94 -18.65
N ALA A 1144 -79.64 16.75 -18.03
CA ALA A 1144 -80.52 15.62 -18.43
C ALA A 1144 -79.93 14.35 -19.10
N GLN A 1145 -80.29 13.21 -18.46
CA GLN A 1145 -80.50 11.83 -18.99
C GLN A 1145 -79.25 11.08 -19.48
N GLY A 1146 -79.00 9.79 -19.23
CA GLY A 1146 -79.77 8.65 -18.73
C GLY A 1146 -79.22 7.36 -19.41
N GLY A 1147 -79.33 6.20 -18.74
CA GLY A 1147 -79.10 4.86 -19.34
C GLY A 1147 -77.69 4.29 -19.09
N LEU A 1148 -77.51 3.15 -18.42
CA LEU A 1148 -77.88 1.74 -18.72
C LEU A 1148 -76.68 0.96 -19.26
N ASP A 1149 -76.16 0.10 -18.38
CA ASP A 1149 -75.79 -1.32 -18.58
C ASP A 1149 -75.57 -1.82 -20.01
N THR A 1150 -74.37 -2.38 -20.26
CA THR A 1150 -74.12 -3.63 -21.01
C THR A 1150 -72.63 -3.95 -20.82
N SER A 1151 -72.27 -4.82 -19.88
CA SER A 1151 -72.14 -6.27 -20.09
C SER A 1151 -70.91 -6.66 -20.91
N PHE A 1152 -70.16 -7.61 -20.32
CA PHE A 1152 -69.62 -8.77 -21.02
C PHE A 1152 -68.38 -8.47 -21.88
N LEU A 1153 -67.20 -8.88 -21.43
CA LEU A 1153 -66.59 -10.08 -22.02
C LEU A 1153 -66.76 -10.10 -23.54
N ASP A 1154 -65.99 -9.24 -24.19
CA ASP A 1154 -65.41 -9.43 -25.53
C ASP A 1154 -64.21 -8.48 -25.51
N ASP A 1155 -63.06 -9.01 -25.12
CA ASP A 1155 -62.10 -9.59 -26.06
C ASP A 1155 -61.10 -8.52 -26.50
N LEU A 1156 -59.84 -8.75 -26.10
CA LEU A 1156 -58.64 -8.30 -26.78
C LEU A 1156 -58.59 -6.80 -27.16
N LEU A 1157 -57.90 -6.03 -26.33
CA LEU A 1157 -56.67 -5.30 -26.71
C LEU A 1157 -56.06 -4.62 -25.48
#